data_AF-A0A1R3RVH9-F1
#
_entry.id   AF-A0A1R3RVH9-F1
#
_cell.length_a   1.000
_cell.length_b   1.000
_cell.length_c   1.000
_cell.angle_alpha   90.00
_cell.angle_beta   90.00
_cell.angle_gamma   90.00
#
_symmetry.space_group_name_H-M   'P 1'
#
loop_
_entity.id
_entity.type
_entity.pdbx_description
1 polymer ?
#
loop_
_entity_poly.entity_id
_entity_poly.type
_entity_poly.pdbx_seq_one_letter_code
_entity_poly.pdbx_strand_id
1 'polypeptide(L)'
;MEYDIEDWKAKVKIGGLGVMAQLMSQHLGHQDLIWVVPCVGDIEYPQDTPTEPYIVTILDNPYLVHVQYHVLNNITYVLLDAPVFRQQTKAEPYPPRMDDLDSAIYYSAWNQCIAETIKRFPAIDMYHINDFHGCLAPLYLLPTRTIPVCLSLHNAEFQGLWPLRTQQEKKEVCSVFNLPVETATKYCQFGTVFNLLHTGASYLRFHQRGFGAVGVSNKYGKRSWARYPIFWSLEKIGSLPNPDPTDIAPLEASADEKALTRSYEERITDKLAAQKWAGLTEDRTADLLVFVGRWSKQKGVDLIADVIPAVLSARPQVQVICVGPIIDLYGRLAAIKLDKIATMFPGRVFSRPEFTVLPPCVFSGADFALIPSRDEPFGLIAVEFGRKGALGIGSRIGGLGQMPGWWYTVESDATRHLLHQLRTAIKSALDSSPETREQMRANSAKQRFPVLEWIQKLETLQRTSIQIHHDKNKATVAGALPESQSTWELQQNMRYSTLALPGLAQSRASGVETPPETVIEHAQSRLQELQSAEGTSRASSLNRQLSLGRRAGPGQGRTRQGTRPLATHAPGDETTDAEDDNDDDDDDDDDETATAPVDYISPEEAMRAVTSTLAPGGDSRASVSTPPLIPPPTFRNSRPGSPYPISQVSSPSLAPPMGHFRTVSMLSLPSVVGDHTSFVGDATPTPHQPVFELQKVDPTFTDSMGHFTRRFEDILTKLNKKNSVTDCCIETYLMKSERQFYYDYSDAQLKKQPKDRAIALPGSDSGRHDSPDGRGSYASAQSDSDGTDEIDRWLLQLGYRRPMVIQRFMRRRIGNWPIYSLFLGLGQIIATNSSQITLLVGQVGETAVKVYVIAAIYCVSSIAWWFIYHRSPAVFALTLPWFLYCLAFIIIGVSPFGLTSLGRAWAQNVAAGVYAVASSSGSLFFALNFGDQGAVPVKDWMFRASMIQGIQQIYTVALWFWSSKVTAAEVGGVSVAALNSWRLTAVVMPIAALCLVIGVLLALGLPNYYRQAPSRILSFYTSLFRRRIILWFFFMVIVQNWFLSAAVGRNWSFLWSSQHAKPWEIVICIVGFFIVLWVLILLLFRALSKEHSWILPVFGLSLGAPRWAQTWWGTSNIGYYLPWAGSLVSGSIASRCLWLWLGVLDEIQQVGLGMILLQTMTRVHVCFVLLAAQSLGSIATICARGFAPNKIGPASISPDVGTSIDKVGNAWFWIALFFQLLASWLPPVLPAGTAQPALEP
;
A
#
# COMPACT_ATOMS: atom_id res chain seq x y z
N MET A 1 2.81 27.17 -4.97
CA MET A 1 3.58 27.11 -3.71
C MET A 1 5.06 27.33 -3.98
N GLU A 2 5.70 26.55 -4.86
CA GLU A 2 6.97 26.95 -5.48
C GLU A 2 6.69 27.84 -6.70
N TYR A 3 7.50 28.87 -6.94
CA TYR A 3 7.32 29.85 -8.03
C TYR A 3 8.61 30.65 -8.27
N ASP A 4 8.70 31.26 -9.45
CA ASP A 4 9.77 32.17 -9.87
C ASP A 4 9.14 33.39 -10.57
N ILE A 5 9.28 34.58 -9.97
CA ILE A 5 8.87 35.88 -10.52
C ILE A 5 10.16 36.65 -10.82
N GLU A 6 10.52 36.70 -12.10
CA GLU A 6 11.87 37.07 -12.54
C GLU A 6 12.20 38.55 -12.30
N ASP A 7 11.27 39.45 -12.64
CA ASP A 7 11.45 40.90 -12.52
C ASP A 7 11.51 41.37 -11.05
N TRP A 8 10.74 40.73 -10.17
CA TRP A 8 10.76 41.00 -8.72
C TRP A 8 11.87 40.27 -7.97
N LYS A 9 12.63 39.40 -8.66
CA LYS A 9 13.63 38.51 -8.04
C LYS A 9 13.05 37.68 -6.88
N ALA A 10 11.74 37.43 -6.91
CA ALA A 10 11.01 36.72 -5.88
C ALA A 10 10.91 35.24 -6.26
N LYS A 11 11.64 34.38 -5.54
CA LYS A 11 11.81 32.97 -5.89
C LYS A 11 11.74 32.06 -4.67
N VAL A 12 10.89 31.04 -4.75
CA VAL A 12 10.79 29.94 -3.78
C VAL A 12 11.03 28.61 -4.52
N LYS A 13 12.15 27.97 -4.20
CA LYS A 13 12.61 26.72 -4.83
C LYS A 13 13.26 25.82 -3.77
N ILE A 14 12.68 24.64 -3.55
CA ILE A 14 13.22 23.65 -2.59
C ILE A 14 13.82 22.45 -3.31
N GLY A 15 13.24 22.04 -4.43
CA GLY A 15 13.64 20.79 -5.09
C GLY A 15 13.29 20.71 -6.56
N GLY A 16 13.15 19.48 -7.07
CA GLY A 16 12.86 19.22 -8.48
C GLY A 16 11.53 19.81 -8.94
N LEU A 17 10.53 19.93 -8.07
CA LEU A 17 9.26 20.59 -8.39
C LEU A 17 9.46 22.10 -8.64
N GLY A 18 10.24 22.79 -7.80
CA GLY A 18 10.62 24.19 -8.05
C GLY A 18 11.44 24.41 -9.31
N VAL A 19 12.27 23.44 -9.71
CA VAL A 19 12.93 23.49 -11.03
C VAL A 19 11.89 23.46 -12.16
N MET A 20 10.90 22.58 -12.05
CA MET A 20 9.82 22.51 -13.04
C MET A 20 8.95 23.77 -13.03
N ALA A 21 8.70 24.37 -11.86
CA ALA A 21 7.97 25.63 -11.76
C ALA A 21 8.68 26.77 -12.51
N GLN A 22 9.99 26.88 -12.34
CA GLN A 22 10.82 27.82 -13.08
C GLN A 22 10.82 27.54 -14.60
N LEU A 23 10.94 26.26 -14.98
CA LEU A 23 10.97 25.87 -16.38
C LEU A 23 9.63 26.16 -17.08
N MET A 24 8.51 25.96 -16.38
CA MET A 24 7.18 26.33 -16.85
C MET A 24 7.05 27.83 -17.07
N SER A 25 7.49 28.68 -16.12
CA SER A 25 7.37 30.13 -16.28
C SER A 25 8.26 30.68 -17.41
N GLN A 26 9.39 30.04 -17.71
CA GLN A 26 10.32 30.48 -18.74
C GLN A 26 9.98 29.97 -20.15
N HIS A 27 9.47 28.74 -20.28
CA HIS A 27 9.35 28.06 -21.57
C HIS A 27 7.92 27.83 -22.06
N LEU A 28 6.90 28.12 -21.27
CA LEU A 28 5.50 28.04 -21.68
C LEU A 28 4.91 29.39 -22.10
N GLY A 29 5.74 30.32 -22.60
CA GLY A 29 5.30 31.65 -23.04
C GLY A 29 4.31 31.67 -24.20
N HIS A 30 4.06 30.53 -24.85
CA HIS A 30 3.01 30.38 -25.87
C HIS A 30 1.61 30.17 -25.27
N GLN A 31 1.50 29.97 -23.94
CA GLN A 31 0.24 29.81 -23.22
C GLN A 31 -0.05 31.05 -22.37
N ASP A 32 -1.33 31.39 -22.23
CA ASP A 32 -1.78 32.36 -21.24
C ASP A 32 -1.88 31.69 -19.88
N LEU A 33 -0.89 31.92 -19.02
CA LEU A 33 -0.78 31.25 -17.73
C LEU A 33 -1.32 32.12 -16.61
N ILE A 34 -2.16 31.54 -15.75
CA ILE A 34 -2.54 32.15 -14.47
C ILE A 34 -1.86 31.38 -13.36
N TRP A 35 -0.95 32.05 -12.65
CA TRP A 35 -0.13 31.44 -11.62
C TRP A 35 -0.51 31.94 -10.24
N VAL A 36 -1.04 31.06 -9.38
CA VAL A 36 -1.40 31.44 -8.00
C VAL A 36 -0.19 31.32 -7.08
N VAL A 37 0.11 32.38 -6.34
CA VAL A 37 1.32 32.54 -5.51
C VAL A 37 0.93 32.85 -4.06
N PRO A 38 1.28 32.02 -3.06
CA PRO A 38 1.14 32.38 -1.66
C PRO A 38 2.32 33.26 -1.22
N CYS A 39 2.04 34.42 -0.61
CA CYS A 39 3.07 35.32 -0.10
C CYS A 39 3.66 34.78 1.21
N VAL A 40 4.96 34.44 1.21
CA VAL A 40 5.71 33.99 2.39
C VAL A 40 6.25 35.16 3.22
N GLY A 41 6.63 34.91 4.47
CA GLY A 41 6.99 35.95 5.44
C GLY A 41 8.34 36.62 5.21
N ASP A 42 9.31 35.91 4.65
CA ASP A 42 10.72 36.31 4.49
C ASP A 42 11.06 36.86 3.10
N ILE A 43 10.04 37.05 2.25
CA ILE A 43 10.17 37.70 0.94
C ILE A 43 9.33 38.98 0.93
N GLU A 44 9.93 40.06 0.46
CA GLU A 44 9.21 41.31 0.18
C GLU A 44 8.58 41.24 -1.21
N TYR A 45 7.28 41.51 -1.28
CA TYR A 45 6.53 41.56 -2.54
C TYR A 45 6.12 43.02 -2.78
N PRO A 46 6.57 43.62 -3.89
CA PRO A 46 6.08 44.93 -4.31
C PRO A 46 4.55 44.95 -4.45
N GLN A 47 3.98 46.13 -4.23
CA GLN A 47 2.56 46.35 -4.51
C GLN A 47 2.40 46.72 -5.99
N ASP A 48 1.53 46.01 -6.70
CA ASP A 48 1.27 46.26 -8.13
C ASP A 48 -0.20 46.63 -8.34
N THR A 49 -1.05 45.68 -8.74
CA THR A 49 -2.47 45.93 -8.98
C THR A 49 -3.32 45.22 -7.92
N PRO A 50 -3.62 45.87 -6.77
CA PRO A 50 -4.52 45.33 -5.77
C PRO A 50 -5.93 45.10 -6.34
N THR A 51 -6.56 44.01 -5.92
CA THR A 51 -7.92 43.67 -6.32
C THR A 51 -8.79 43.40 -5.08
N GLU A 52 -10.07 43.13 -5.31
CA GLU A 52 -10.99 42.75 -4.24
C GLU A 52 -10.47 41.50 -3.51
N PRO A 53 -10.39 41.50 -2.17
CA PRO A 53 -9.94 40.34 -1.41
C PRO A 53 -10.75 39.08 -1.72
N TYR A 54 -10.14 37.91 -1.58
CA TYR A 54 -10.85 36.65 -1.62
C TYR A 54 -11.50 36.39 -0.27
N ILE A 55 -12.73 35.87 -0.29
CA ILE A 55 -13.46 35.47 0.92
C ILE A 55 -13.41 33.94 0.98
N VAL A 56 -12.67 33.41 1.96
CA VAL A 56 -12.58 31.97 2.22
C VAL A 56 -13.33 31.63 3.50
N THR A 57 -14.06 30.51 3.53
CA THR A 57 -14.79 30.10 4.74
C THR A 57 -14.03 28.96 5.41
N ILE A 58 -13.75 29.08 6.70
CA ILE A 58 -13.04 28.06 7.48
C ILE A 58 -13.76 27.95 8.82
N LEU A 59 -14.16 26.74 9.21
CA LEU A 59 -14.94 26.50 10.44
C LEU A 59 -16.21 27.39 10.48
N ASP A 60 -16.93 27.45 9.36
CA ASP A 60 -18.15 28.26 9.17
C ASP A 60 -17.97 29.79 9.34
N ASN A 61 -16.73 30.27 9.43
CA ASN A 61 -16.41 31.69 9.53
C ASN A 61 -15.75 32.21 8.24
N PRO A 62 -16.20 33.36 7.70
CA PRO A 62 -15.57 33.97 6.53
C PRO A 62 -14.30 34.75 6.93
N TYR A 63 -13.23 34.56 6.17
CA TYR A 63 -11.97 35.28 6.32
C TYR A 63 -11.54 35.93 5.01
N LEU A 64 -10.89 37.09 5.13
CA LEU A 64 -10.34 37.82 4.00
C LEU A 64 -8.88 37.44 3.73
N VAL A 65 -8.59 37.21 2.45
CA VAL A 65 -7.24 37.06 1.91
C VAL A 65 -7.02 38.20 0.93
N HIS A 66 -6.03 39.06 1.17
CA HIS A 66 -5.72 40.14 0.25
C HIS A 66 -5.12 39.57 -1.03
N VAL A 67 -5.54 40.12 -2.17
CA VAL A 67 -5.09 39.67 -3.48
C VAL A 67 -4.60 40.84 -4.29
N GLN A 68 -3.50 40.63 -5.00
CA GLN A 68 -3.01 41.53 -6.02
C GLN A 68 -2.58 40.75 -7.25
N TYR A 69 -2.67 41.39 -8.40
CA TYR A 69 -2.23 40.84 -9.68
C TYR A 69 -0.94 41.51 -10.12
N HIS A 70 -0.07 40.70 -10.70
CA HIS A 70 1.13 41.14 -11.38
C HIS A 70 1.23 40.40 -12.71
N VAL A 71 1.41 41.12 -13.81
CA VAL A 71 1.45 40.54 -15.16
C VAL A 71 2.84 40.70 -15.73
N LEU A 72 3.47 39.58 -16.07
CA LEU A 72 4.76 39.51 -16.73
C LEU A 72 4.63 38.65 -17.98
N ASN A 73 4.84 39.24 -19.15
CA ASN A 73 4.62 38.61 -20.45
C ASN A 73 3.17 38.05 -20.54
N ASN A 74 3.03 36.74 -20.83
CA ASN A 74 1.73 36.04 -20.91
C ASN A 74 1.36 35.36 -19.57
N ILE A 75 2.04 35.70 -18.47
CA ILE A 75 1.79 35.10 -17.15
C ILE A 75 1.16 36.15 -16.22
N THR A 76 -0.03 35.84 -15.74
CA THR A 76 -0.70 36.60 -14.67
C THR A 76 -0.46 35.92 -13.34
N TYR A 77 0.37 36.54 -12.50
CA TYR A 77 0.61 36.11 -11.12
C TYR A 77 -0.47 36.66 -10.20
N VAL A 78 -1.18 35.74 -9.53
CA VAL A 78 -2.20 36.04 -8.52
C VAL A 78 -1.58 35.84 -7.15
N LEU A 79 -1.17 36.95 -6.51
CA LEU A 79 -0.50 36.95 -5.22
C LEU A 79 -1.54 36.94 -4.09
N LEU A 80 -1.44 35.97 -3.19
CA LEU A 80 -2.32 35.78 -2.05
C LEU A 80 -1.58 36.18 -0.77
N ASP A 81 -1.99 37.29 -0.16
CA ASP A 81 -1.42 37.77 1.10
C ASP A 81 -2.40 37.55 2.26
N ALA A 82 -2.01 36.66 3.17
CA ALA A 82 -2.72 36.40 4.41
C ALA A 82 -1.73 35.95 5.50
N PRO A 83 -1.99 36.25 6.79
CA PRO A 83 -1.13 35.83 7.88
C PRO A 83 -0.83 34.32 7.90
N VAL A 84 -1.77 33.46 7.49
CA VAL A 84 -1.54 32.00 7.38
C VAL A 84 -0.45 31.62 6.35
N PHE A 85 -0.33 32.37 5.25
CA PHE A 85 0.71 32.14 4.24
C PHE A 85 2.04 32.76 4.67
N ARG A 86 1.99 33.93 5.32
CA ARG A 86 3.16 34.65 5.85
C ARG A 86 3.87 33.92 7.00
N GLN A 87 3.24 32.94 7.64
CA GLN A 87 3.89 32.07 8.62
C GLN A 87 4.95 31.15 8.01
N GLN A 88 4.84 30.86 6.70
CA GLN A 88 5.81 30.05 5.99
C GLN A 88 6.98 30.91 5.51
N THR A 89 8.12 30.29 5.25
CA THR A 89 9.34 30.96 4.78
C THR A 89 9.80 30.40 3.43
N LYS A 90 10.77 31.03 2.77
CA LYS A 90 11.39 30.53 1.55
C LYS A 90 12.10 29.20 1.78
N ALA A 91 12.69 28.99 2.96
CA ALA A 91 13.34 27.74 3.34
C ALA A 91 12.32 26.64 3.69
N GLU A 92 11.20 27.03 4.33
CA GLU A 92 10.12 26.14 4.77
C GLU A 92 8.76 26.68 4.27
N PRO A 93 8.44 26.55 2.97
CA PRO A 93 7.20 27.04 2.37
C PRO A 93 6.01 26.09 2.56
N TYR A 94 6.23 24.93 3.19
CA TYR A 94 5.20 23.93 3.47
C TYR A 94 5.04 23.74 4.98
N PRO A 95 3.81 23.52 5.48
CA PRO A 95 3.60 23.16 6.88
C PRO A 95 4.39 21.88 7.23
N PRO A 96 5.06 21.82 8.41
CA PRO A 96 5.98 20.73 8.77
C PRO A 96 5.26 19.39 9.01
N ARG A 97 3.95 19.44 9.28
CA ARG A 97 3.11 18.29 9.62
C ARG A 97 1.81 18.35 8.80
N MET A 98 1.26 17.19 8.43
CA MET A 98 0.17 17.05 7.42
C MET A 98 -1.15 16.45 7.97
N ASP A 99 -1.29 16.33 9.28
CA ASP A 99 -2.41 15.67 9.96
C ASP A 99 -2.98 16.50 11.12
N ASP A 100 -2.50 17.73 11.29
CA ASP A 100 -2.97 18.68 12.30
C ASP A 100 -3.99 19.68 11.74
N LEU A 101 -4.57 20.48 12.63
CA LEU A 101 -5.55 21.51 12.28
C LEU A 101 -4.91 22.66 11.50
N ASP A 102 -3.67 23.04 11.83
CA ASP A 102 -2.98 24.18 11.23
C ASP A 102 -2.69 23.94 9.75
N SER A 103 -2.20 22.75 9.40
CA SER A 103 -2.05 22.34 8.01
C SER A 103 -3.38 22.23 7.29
N ALA A 104 -4.44 21.74 7.96
CA ALA A 104 -5.78 21.68 7.36
C ALA A 104 -6.29 23.07 6.99
N ILE A 105 -6.12 24.07 7.86
CA ILE A 105 -6.47 25.48 7.60
C ILE A 105 -5.67 26.02 6.40
N TYR A 106 -4.35 25.77 6.36
CA TYR A 106 -3.48 26.22 5.28
C TYR A 106 -3.93 25.66 3.92
N TYR A 107 -4.13 24.33 3.79
CA TYR A 107 -4.56 23.71 2.53
C TYR A 107 -6.01 24.01 2.18
N SER A 108 -6.87 24.23 3.18
CA SER A 108 -8.24 24.70 2.96
C SER A 108 -8.23 26.08 2.31
N ALA A 109 -7.55 27.05 2.92
CA ALA A 109 -7.41 28.41 2.40
C ALA A 109 -6.79 28.40 0.99
N TRP A 110 -5.70 27.65 0.81
CA TRP A 110 -5.01 27.52 -0.48
C TRP A 110 -5.94 27.03 -1.61
N ASN A 111 -6.66 25.92 -1.39
CA ASN A 111 -7.52 25.36 -2.43
C ASN A 111 -8.78 26.21 -2.68
N GLN A 112 -9.34 26.85 -1.65
CA GLN A 112 -10.45 27.79 -1.81
C GLN A 112 -10.03 29.01 -2.61
N CYS A 113 -8.84 29.59 -2.35
CA CYS A 113 -8.31 30.70 -3.13
C CYS A 113 -8.09 30.34 -4.61
N ILE A 114 -7.56 29.14 -4.90
CA ILE A 114 -7.42 28.68 -6.30
C ILE A 114 -8.81 28.58 -6.97
N ALA A 115 -9.80 28.04 -6.27
CA ALA A 115 -11.15 27.95 -6.80
C ALA A 115 -11.77 29.34 -7.07
N GLU A 116 -11.56 30.31 -6.17
CA GLU A 116 -11.98 31.70 -6.38
C GLU A 116 -11.27 32.35 -7.57
N THR A 117 -9.97 32.08 -7.76
CA THR A 117 -9.26 32.49 -8.99
C THR A 117 -9.94 31.91 -10.23
N ILE A 118 -10.28 30.61 -10.25
CA ILE A 118 -10.95 30.00 -11.39
C ILE A 118 -12.35 30.60 -11.65
N LYS A 119 -13.06 31.03 -10.59
CA LYS A 119 -14.35 31.72 -10.73
C LYS A 119 -14.19 33.12 -11.33
N ARG A 120 -13.16 33.87 -10.92
CA ARG A 120 -12.90 35.25 -11.40
C ARG A 120 -12.36 35.30 -12.83
N PHE A 121 -11.68 34.25 -13.28
CA PHE A 121 -11.16 34.12 -14.64
C PHE A 121 -11.96 33.05 -15.41
N PRO A 122 -13.15 33.39 -15.95
CA PRO A 122 -14.00 32.42 -16.62
C PRO A 122 -13.35 31.83 -17.89
N ALA A 123 -12.41 32.55 -18.50
CA ALA A 123 -11.66 32.15 -19.70
C ALA A 123 -10.65 31.01 -19.49
N ILE A 124 -10.44 30.53 -18.26
CA ILE A 124 -9.53 29.40 -18.03
C ILE A 124 -10.09 28.11 -18.67
N ASP A 125 -9.32 27.54 -19.60
CA ASP A 125 -9.67 26.30 -20.31
C ASP A 125 -9.40 25.04 -19.49
N MET A 126 -8.36 25.03 -18.65
CA MET A 126 -8.00 23.88 -17.83
C MET A 126 -7.21 24.25 -16.57
N TYR A 127 -7.13 23.33 -15.61
CA TYR A 127 -6.35 23.46 -14.40
C TYR A 127 -5.27 22.37 -14.32
N HIS A 128 -3.99 22.77 -14.27
CA HIS A 128 -2.86 21.85 -14.09
C HIS A 128 -2.46 21.77 -12.62
N ILE A 129 -2.47 20.56 -12.06
CA ILE A 129 -2.18 20.28 -10.66
C ILE A 129 -0.84 19.55 -10.54
N ASN A 130 0.04 20.06 -9.68
CA ASN A 130 1.28 19.40 -9.32
C ASN A 130 1.16 18.79 -7.91
N ASP A 131 1.23 17.46 -7.84
CA ASP A 131 1.02 16.64 -6.63
C ASP A 131 -0.33 16.91 -5.94
N PHE A 132 -0.41 16.68 -4.62
CA PHE A 132 -1.63 16.71 -3.83
C PHE A 132 -2.12 18.12 -3.48
N HIS A 133 -1.24 19.13 -3.54
CA HIS A 133 -1.43 20.44 -2.93
C HIS A 133 -2.70 21.18 -3.41
N GLY A 134 -3.03 21.06 -4.71
CA GLY A 134 -4.15 21.74 -5.37
C GLY A 134 -5.34 20.83 -5.74
N CYS A 135 -5.33 19.57 -5.32
CA CYS A 135 -6.30 18.58 -5.76
C CYS A 135 -7.76 18.84 -5.33
N LEU A 136 -7.97 19.73 -4.34
CA LEU A 136 -9.29 20.01 -3.79
C LEU A 136 -10.01 21.14 -4.53
N ALA A 137 -9.26 22.06 -5.16
CA ALA A 137 -9.79 23.26 -5.80
C ALA A 137 -10.95 23.00 -6.78
N PRO A 138 -10.92 21.96 -7.66
CA PRO A 138 -12.03 21.68 -8.57
C PRO A 138 -13.36 21.35 -7.88
N LEU A 139 -13.34 20.85 -6.63
CA LEU A 139 -14.56 20.48 -5.93
C LEU A 139 -15.39 21.68 -5.50
N TYR A 140 -14.77 22.82 -5.20
CA TYR A 140 -15.48 24.06 -4.82
C TYR A 140 -16.22 24.73 -5.99
N LEU A 141 -16.01 24.25 -7.21
CA LEU A 141 -16.75 24.68 -8.40
C LEU A 141 -18.04 23.87 -8.59
N LEU A 142 -18.18 22.73 -7.92
CA LEU A 142 -19.35 21.86 -8.03
C LEU A 142 -20.54 22.40 -7.22
N PRO A 143 -21.79 22.18 -7.67
CA PRO A 143 -22.17 21.54 -8.94
C PRO A 143 -22.19 22.53 -10.13
N THR A 144 -21.86 23.80 -9.90
CA THR A 144 -22.09 24.89 -10.87
C THR A 144 -21.23 24.81 -12.13
N ARG A 145 -19.96 24.39 -12.02
CA ARG A 145 -19.01 24.31 -13.12
C ARG A 145 -18.08 23.12 -12.91
N THR A 146 -17.67 22.48 -14.01
CA THR A 146 -16.58 21.51 -14.04
C THR A 146 -15.48 22.03 -14.95
N ILE A 147 -14.22 21.80 -14.60
CA ILE A 147 -13.04 22.23 -15.37
C ILE A 147 -12.19 20.99 -15.74
N PRO A 148 -11.59 20.93 -16.95
CA PRO A 148 -10.59 19.92 -17.27
C PRO A 148 -9.37 20.03 -16.35
N VAL A 149 -8.83 18.88 -15.92
CA VAL A 149 -7.71 18.78 -14.98
C VAL A 149 -6.60 17.89 -15.53
N CYS A 150 -5.35 18.33 -15.40
CA CYS A 150 -4.17 17.48 -15.54
C CYS A 150 -3.46 17.35 -14.18
N LEU A 151 -2.98 16.16 -13.83
CA LEU A 151 -2.33 15.88 -12.56
C LEU A 151 -0.93 15.29 -12.80
N SER A 152 0.11 16.06 -12.47
CA SER A 152 1.51 15.61 -12.49
C SER A 152 1.93 15.09 -11.12
N LEU A 153 2.38 13.84 -11.07
CA LEU A 153 2.88 13.17 -9.86
C LEU A 153 4.41 13.27 -9.80
N HIS A 154 4.91 14.20 -8.99
CA HIS A 154 6.34 14.34 -8.69
C HIS A 154 6.71 13.54 -7.44
N ASN A 155 5.82 13.46 -6.45
CA ASN A 155 5.99 12.54 -5.32
C ASN A 155 4.65 12.06 -4.72
N ALA A 156 4.18 10.89 -5.15
CA ALA A 156 2.96 10.24 -4.68
C ALA A 156 3.03 9.64 -3.27
N GLU A 157 4.21 9.64 -2.61
CA GLU A 157 4.32 9.25 -1.20
C GLU A 157 3.59 10.26 -0.29
N PHE A 158 3.65 11.54 -0.62
CA PHE A 158 2.94 12.59 0.08
C PHE A 158 1.54 12.77 -0.52
N GLN A 159 0.51 12.49 0.27
CA GLN A 159 -0.89 12.46 -0.21
C GLN A 159 -1.82 13.49 0.44
N GLY A 160 -1.38 14.16 1.51
CA GLY A 160 -2.20 15.05 2.33
C GLY A 160 -3.34 14.30 3.04
N LEU A 161 -3.07 13.76 4.23
CA LEU A 161 -3.91 12.78 4.92
C LEU A 161 -4.41 13.30 6.27
N TRP A 162 -5.74 13.40 6.45
CA TRP A 162 -6.36 13.67 7.75
C TRP A 162 -7.27 12.50 8.19
N PRO A 163 -7.33 12.18 9.50
CA PRO A 163 -8.19 11.11 9.99
C PRO A 163 -9.69 11.44 9.84
N LEU A 164 -10.48 10.45 9.40
CA LEU A 164 -11.94 10.47 9.32
C LEU A 164 -12.52 9.20 9.99
N ARG A 165 -12.08 8.89 11.20
CA ARG A 165 -12.42 7.67 11.94
C ARG A 165 -13.78 7.79 12.59
N THR A 166 -14.10 8.95 13.16
CA THR A 166 -15.38 9.23 13.82
C THR A 166 -16.27 10.11 12.94
N GLN A 167 -17.60 10.04 13.15
CA GLN A 167 -18.52 10.95 12.45
C GLN A 167 -18.29 12.41 12.89
N GLN A 168 -17.73 12.63 14.08
CA GLN A 168 -17.36 13.93 14.59
C GLN A 168 -16.11 14.46 13.89
N GLU A 169 -15.01 13.69 13.85
CA GLU A 169 -13.80 14.01 13.07
C GLU A 169 -14.17 14.35 11.62
N LYS A 170 -15.08 13.57 11.02
CA LYS A 170 -15.54 13.82 9.66
C LYS A 170 -16.23 15.18 9.51
N LYS A 171 -17.09 15.56 10.44
CA LYS A 171 -17.73 16.88 10.43
C LYS A 171 -16.70 17.99 10.64
N GLU A 172 -15.77 17.80 11.58
CA GLU A 172 -14.69 18.76 11.87
C GLU A 172 -13.82 18.99 10.62
N VAL A 173 -13.26 17.94 10.02
CA VAL A 173 -12.46 18.06 8.78
C VAL A 173 -13.27 18.72 7.66
N CYS A 174 -14.52 18.30 7.43
CA CYS A 174 -15.37 18.90 6.41
C CYS A 174 -15.66 20.39 6.66
N SER A 175 -15.80 20.81 7.93
CA SER A 175 -16.01 22.22 8.30
C SER A 175 -14.76 23.08 8.11
N VAL A 176 -13.56 22.53 8.38
CA VAL A 176 -12.29 23.22 8.11
C VAL A 176 -12.09 23.42 6.60
N PHE A 177 -12.33 22.38 5.82
CA PHE A 177 -12.25 22.43 4.36
C PHE A 177 -13.48 23.06 3.69
N ASN A 178 -14.50 23.51 4.42
CA ASN A 178 -15.73 24.08 3.84
C ASN A 178 -16.33 23.21 2.71
N LEU A 179 -16.41 21.91 2.93
CA LEU A 179 -16.97 20.96 1.97
C LEU A 179 -18.19 20.24 2.55
N PRO A 180 -19.27 20.07 1.77
CA PRO A 180 -20.37 19.22 2.18
C PRO A 180 -19.88 17.80 2.46
N VAL A 181 -20.38 17.20 3.54
CA VAL A 181 -20.00 15.85 3.98
C VAL A 181 -20.19 14.83 2.85
N GLU A 182 -21.24 14.98 2.03
CA GLU A 182 -21.50 14.13 0.87
C GLU A 182 -20.41 14.23 -0.21
N THR A 183 -20.00 15.45 -0.56
CA THR A 183 -18.92 15.72 -1.52
C THR A 183 -17.59 15.16 -1.02
N ALA A 184 -17.23 15.42 0.23
CA ALA A 184 -16.04 14.88 0.85
C ALA A 184 -16.05 13.34 0.89
N THR A 185 -17.21 12.72 1.15
CA THR A 185 -17.37 11.25 1.11
C THR A 185 -17.17 10.68 -0.29
N LYS A 186 -17.66 11.37 -1.31
CA LYS A 186 -17.65 10.90 -2.70
C LYS A 186 -16.27 11.01 -3.35
N TYR A 187 -15.56 12.11 -3.10
CA TYR A 187 -14.31 12.43 -3.82
C TYR A 187 -13.06 12.32 -2.92
N CYS A 188 -13.13 12.76 -1.67
CA CYS A 188 -11.95 12.92 -0.81
C CYS A 188 -11.70 11.72 0.11
N GLN A 189 -12.75 11.02 0.52
CA GLN A 189 -12.66 9.93 1.48
C GLN A 189 -12.10 8.66 0.83
N PHE A 190 -10.94 8.22 1.30
CA PHE A 190 -10.37 6.91 1.00
C PHE A 190 -10.31 6.07 2.28
N GLY A 191 -11.26 5.16 2.48
CA GLY A 191 -11.36 4.40 3.73
C GLY A 191 -11.71 5.30 4.93
N THR A 192 -10.82 5.38 5.91
CA THR A 192 -10.96 6.20 7.14
C THR A 192 -10.10 7.45 7.13
N VAL A 193 -9.61 7.88 5.97
CA VAL A 193 -8.81 9.10 5.82
C VAL A 193 -9.39 10.02 4.76
N PHE A 194 -9.27 11.31 5.00
CA PHE A 194 -9.43 12.38 4.02
C PHE A 194 -8.12 12.48 3.24
N ASN A 195 -8.14 12.29 1.93
CA ASN A 195 -6.94 12.22 1.12
C ASN A 195 -7.01 13.21 -0.06
N LEU A 196 -6.13 14.21 -0.06
CA LEU A 196 -6.09 15.23 -1.11
C LEU A 196 -5.71 14.63 -2.46
N LEU A 197 -4.69 13.77 -2.53
CA LEU A 197 -4.25 13.18 -3.80
C LEU A 197 -5.33 12.26 -4.42
N HIS A 198 -6.02 11.47 -3.58
CA HIS A 198 -7.17 10.67 -3.99
C HIS A 198 -8.31 11.54 -4.53
N THR A 199 -8.44 12.78 -4.06
CA THR A 199 -9.44 13.73 -4.58
C THR A 199 -9.19 14.03 -6.05
N GLY A 200 -7.93 14.31 -6.42
CA GLY A 200 -7.55 14.52 -7.81
C GLY A 200 -7.82 13.29 -8.68
N ALA A 201 -7.39 12.10 -8.23
CA ALA A 201 -7.66 10.84 -8.95
C ALA A 201 -9.17 10.54 -9.09
N SER A 202 -9.95 10.79 -8.04
CA SER A 202 -11.41 10.62 -8.05
C SER A 202 -12.08 11.59 -9.00
N TYR A 203 -11.65 12.85 -9.03
CA TYR A 203 -12.15 13.85 -9.97
C TYR A 203 -11.92 13.40 -11.42
N LEU A 204 -10.69 12.97 -11.75
CA LEU A 204 -10.36 12.45 -13.09
C LEU A 204 -11.22 11.23 -13.46
N ARG A 205 -11.46 10.31 -12.52
CA ARG A 205 -12.37 9.17 -12.73
C ARG A 205 -13.79 9.63 -13.08
N PHE A 206 -14.35 10.54 -12.29
CA PHE A 206 -15.74 10.98 -12.46
C PHE A 206 -15.93 11.90 -13.67
N HIS A 207 -14.97 12.76 -14.00
CA HIS A 207 -15.14 13.81 -15.02
C HIS A 207 -14.30 13.61 -16.29
N GLN A 208 -13.26 12.76 -16.28
CA GLN A 208 -12.35 12.53 -17.42
C GLN A 208 -12.10 11.04 -17.72
N ARG A 209 -13.02 10.15 -17.32
CA ARG A 209 -12.92 8.67 -17.52
C ARG A 209 -11.63 8.06 -16.96
N GLY A 210 -10.98 8.74 -16.00
CA GLY A 210 -9.72 8.31 -15.39
C GLY A 210 -8.45 8.72 -16.17
N PHE A 211 -8.57 9.52 -17.22
CA PHE A 211 -7.43 10.09 -17.95
C PHE A 211 -7.00 11.44 -17.35
N GLY A 212 -5.71 11.77 -17.44
CA GLY A 212 -5.15 13.08 -17.05
C GLY A 212 -4.07 13.03 -15.96
N ALA A 213 -3.79 11.86 -15.38
CA ALA A 213 -2.72 11.66 -14.41
C ALA A 213 -1.43 11.14 -15.06
N VAL A 214 -0.30 11.78 -14.80
CA VAL A 214 1.03 11.41 -15.32
C VAL A 214 2.07 11.35 -14.21
N GLY A 215 3.00 10.40 -14.28
CA GLY A 215 4.19 10.37 -13.45
C GLY A 215 5.37 11.03 -14.16
N VAL A 216 6.30 11.61 -13.39
CA VAL A 216 7.52 12.25 -13.91
C VAL A 216 8.54 11.28 -14.54
N SER A 217 8.25 9.98 -14.55
CA SER A 217 8.96 8.98 -15.35
C SER A 217 8.05 7.77 -15.60
N ASN A 218 8.35 6.99 -16.64
CA ASN A 218 7.53 5.83 -17.01
C ASN A 218 7.52 4.77 -15.90
N LYS A 219 8.71 4.43 -15.38
CA LYS A 219 8.85 3.49 -14.26
C LYS A 219 8.13 4.00 -13.02
N TYR A 220 8.18 5.31 -12.74
CA TYR A 220 7.52 5.89 -11.58
C TYR A 220 6.00 5.90 -11.69
N GLY A 221 5.43 6.21 -12.86
CA GLY A 221 3.98 6.15 -13.09
C GLY A 221 3.43 4.74 -12.87
N LYS A 222 4.07 3.73 -13.49
CA LYS A 222 3.70 2.31 -13.31
C LYS A 222 3.83 1.86 -11.85
N ARG A 223 4.93 2.24 -11.18
CA ARG A 223 5.16 1.92 -9.77
C ARG A 223 4.14 2.58 -8.85
N SER A 224 3.83 3.85 -9.07
CA SER A 224 2.87 4.60 -8.25
C SER A 224 1.48 3.99 -8.34
N TRP A 225 1.06 3.58 -9.55
CA TRP A 225 -0.19 2.86 -9.75
C TRP A 225 -0.21 1.49 -9.05
N ALA A 226 0.90 0.74 -9.11
CA ALA A 226 0.99 -0.57 -8.44
C ALA A 226 1.06 -0.45 -6.90
N ARG A 227 1.78 0.55 -6.39
CA ARG A 227 2.08 0.73 -4.96
C ARG A 227 0.93 1.38 -4.20
N TYR A 228 0.26 2.40 -4.77
CA TYR A 228 -0.73 3.21 -4.06
C TYR A 228 -2.17 2.89 -4.50
N PRO A 229 -2.99 2.29 -3.61
CA PRO A 229 -4.36 1.90 -3.94
C PRO A 229 -5.30 3.04 -4.37
N ILE A 230 -4.97 4.28 -4.00
CA ILE A 230 -5.74 5.48 -4.38
C ILE A 230 -5.84 5.68 -5.89
N PHE A 231 -4.89 5.14 -6.66
CA PHE A 231 -4.88 5.25 -8.12
C PHE A 231 -5.51 4.05 -8.83
N TRP A 232 -5.91 2.99 -8.14
CA TRP A 232 -6.52 1.80 -8.77
C TRP A 232 -7.90 2.08 -9.38
N SER A 233 -8.45 3.24 -9.09
CA SER A 233 -9.66 3.76 -9.74
C SER A 233 -9.39 4.32 -11.14
N LEU A 234 -8.12 4.55 -11.49
CA LEU A 234 -7.63 4.93 -12.81
C LEU A 234 -7.17 3.67 -13.56
N GLU A 235 -7.34 3.66 -14.87
CA GLU A 235 -6.90 2.54 -15.72
C GLU A 235 -5.38 2.41 -15.75
N LYS A 236 -4.69 3.54 -15.92
CA LYS A 236 -3.24 3.67 -15.90
C LYS A 236 -2.82 5.08 -15.52
N ILE A 237 -1.56 5.23 -15.12
CA ILE A 237 -0.90 6.52 -14.95
C ILE A 237 0.05 6.70 -16.14
N GLY A 238 -0.08 7.82 -16.85
CA GLY A 238 0.79 8.15 -17.98
C GLY A 238 2.21 8.54 -17.56
N SER A 239 3.03 8.95 -18.51
CA SER A 239 4.41 9.39 -18.27
C SER A 239 4.66 10.74 -18.92
N LEU A 240 5.15 11.69 -18.13
CA LEU A 240 5.67 12.98 -18.60
C LEU A 240 7.07 13.16 -18.01
N PRO A 241 8.13 12.62 -18.66
CA PRO A 241 9.50 12.70 -18.15
C PRO A 241 9.93 14.14 -17.96
N ASN A 242 10.58 14.45 -16.83
CA ASN A 242 11.12 15.79 -16.61
C ASN A 242 12.30 16.06 -17.56
N PRO A 243 12.42 17.27 -18.13
CA PRO A 243 13.56 17.64 -18.97
C PRO A 243 14.77 18.09 -18.14
N ASP A 244 15.93 18.17 -18.79
CA ASP A 244 17.09 18.94 -18.31
C ASP A 244 16.85 20.43 -18.64
N PRO A 245 16.78 21.33 -17.66
CA PRO A 245 16.57 22.76 -17.91
C PRO A 245 17.64 23.41 -18.81
N THR A 246 18.81 22.79 -18.95
CA THR A 246 19.90 23.30 -19.78
C THR A 246 19.83 22.81 -21.23
N ASP A 247 19.00 21.81 -21.54
CA ASP A 247 18.89 21.19 -22.87
C ASP A 247 17.76 21.81 -23.71
N ILE A 248 18.02 23.04 -24.19
CA ILE A 248 17.07 23.84 -24.99
C ILE A 248 17.34 23.67 -26.51
N ALA A 249 18.36 22.90 -26.89
CA ALA A 249 18.75 22.77 -28.29
C ALA A 249 17.69 22.04 -29.14
N PRO A 250 17.56 22.34 -30.45
CA PRO A 250 16.59 21.69 -31.34
C PRO A 250 16.70 20.16 -31.33
N LEU A 251 15.57 19.47 -31.55
CA LEU A 251 15.48 18.00 -31.56
C LEU A 251 16.36 17.36 -32.65
N GLU A 252 16.55 18.06 -33.77
CA GLU A 252 17.35 17.60 -34.92
C GLU A 252 18.85 17.96 -34.84
N ALA A 253 19.28 18.69 -33.81
CA ALA A 253 20.69 18.94 -33.61
C ALA A 253 21.38 17.63 -33.20
N SER A 254 22.04 16.99 -34.17
CA SER A 254 22.97 15.89 -33.89
C SER A 254 24.02 16.42 -32.92
N ALA A 255 24.20 15.75 -31.79
CA ALA A 255 25.27 16.09 -30.88
C ALA A 255 26.59 15.86 -31.62
N ASP A 256 27.25 16.93 -32.05
CA ASP A 256 28.61 16.85 -32.60
C ASP A 256 29.48 16.14 -31.57
N GLU A 257 30.00 14.95 -31.92
CA GLU A 257 30.65 14.00 -31.00
C GLU A 257 31.84 14.60 -30.22
N LYS A 258 32.43 15.68 -30.73
CA LYS A 258 33.62 16.34 -30.16
C LYS A 258 33.32 17.59 -29.33
N ALA A 259 32.12 18.17 -29.41
CA ALA A 259 31.85 19.48 -28.83
C ALA A 259 31.39 19.46 -27.35
N LEU A 260 31.04 18.28 -26.80
CA LEU A 260 30.42 18.18 -25.47
C LEU A 260 31.26 17.45 -24.41
N THR A 261 32.28 16.71 -24.81
CA THR A 261 33.16 15.98 -23.88
C THR A 261 34.28 16.92 -23.43
N ARG A 262 34.20 17.38 -22.18
CA ARG A 262 35.23 18.26 -21.58
C ARG A 262 36.61 17.61 -21.63
N SER A 263 37.63 18.44 -21.82
CA SER A 263 39.02 17.98 -21.79
C SER A 263 39.35 17.40 -20.41
N TYR A 264 40.25 16.40 -20.39
CA TYR A 264 40.76 15.82 -19.16
C TYR A 264 41.30 16.90 -18.21
N GLU A 265 42.06 17.87 -18.73
CA GLU A 265 42.68 18.91 -17.90
C GLU A 265 41.65 19.90 -17.31
N GLU A 266 40.56 20.19 -18.02
CA GLU A 266 39.45 21.02 -17.51
C GLU A 266 38.75 20.33 -16.34
N ARG A 267 38.50 19.02 -16.45
CA ARG A 267 37.93 18.22 -15.36
C ARG A 267 38.83 18.17 -14.14
N ILE A 268 40.13 17.99 -14.32
CA ILE A 268 41.08 18.00 -13.21
C ILE A 268 41.14 19.38 -12.55
N THR A 269 41.10 20.46 -13.33
CA THR A 269 41.04 21.82 -12.81
C THR A 269 39.79 22.04 -11.95
N ASP A 270 38.62 21.61 -12.43
CA ASP A 270 37.37 21.68 -11.68
C ASP A 270 37.39 20.79 -10.43
N LYS A 271 38.02 19.61 -10.49
CA LYS A 271 38.23 18.72 -9.33
C LYS A 271 39.06 19.38 -8.24
N LEU A 272 40.22 19.94 -8.60
CA LEU A 272 41.08 20.65 -7.65
C LEU A 272 40.34 21.84 -7.02
N ALA A 273 39.56 22.58 -7.82
CA ALA A 273 38.72 23.67 -7.32
C ALA A 273 37.64 23.17 -6.35
N ALA A 274 37.00 22.02 -6.61
CA ALA A 274 36.02 21.41 -5.72
C ALA A 274 36.65 20.92 -4.41
N GLN A 275 37.83 20.29 -4.48
CA GLN A 275 38.60 19.84 -3.31
C GLN A 275 38.99 21.03 -2.43
N LYS A 276 39.52 22.09 -3.04
CA LYS A 276 39.88 23.32 -2.35
C LYS A 276 38.69 23.99 -1.69
N TRP A 277 37.54 24.05 -2.37
CA TRP A 277 36.30 24.59 -1.81
C TRP A 277 35.81 23.78 -0.60
N ALA A 278 35.94 22.45 -0.67
CA ALA A 278 35.54 21.54 0.39
C ALA A 278 36.59 21.40 1.52
N GLY A 279 37.75 22.06 1.43
CA GLY A 279 38.84 21.90 2.40
C GLY A 279 39.45 20.50 2.42
N LEU A 280 39.34 19.76 1.31
CA LEU A 280 39.96 18.46 1.11
C LEU A 280 41.40 18.61 0.66
N THR A 281 42.21 17.56 0.82
CA THR A 281 43.56 17.52 0.27
C THR A 281 43.48 17.60 -1.25
N GLU A 282 44.10 18.61 -1.85
CA GLU A 282 44.14 18.77 -3.32
C GLU A 282 44.95 17.62 -3.93
N ASP A 283 44.29 16.75 -4.70
CA ASP A 283 44.87 15.56 -5.31
C ASP A 283 44.24 15.30 -6.68
N ARG A 284 45.08 15.32 -7.72
CA ARG A 284 44.69 15.12 -9.13
C ARG A 284 44.23 13.68 -9.38
N THR A 285 44.80 12.70 -8.69
CA THR A 285 44.51 11.27 -8.91
C THR A 285 43.41 10.75 -8.00
N ALA A 286 42.92 11.56 -7.06
CA ALA A 286 41.85 11.15 -6.17
C ALA A 286 40.53 10.90 -6.92
N ASP A 287 39.85 9.81 -6.54
CA ASP A 287 38.47 9.54 -6.95
C ASP A 287 37.53 10.37 -6.06
N LEU A 288 36.93 11.42 -6.64
CA LEU A 288 36.02 12.31 -5.91
C LEU A 288 34.56 11.83 -6.02
N LEU A 289 34.01 11.33 -4.91
CA LEU A 289 32.62 10.91 -4.78
C LEU A 289 31.80 12.06 -4.19
N VAL A 290 30.70 12.42 -4.84
CA VAL A 290 29.87 13.55 -4.42
C VAL A 290 28.41 13.12 -4.23
N PHE A 291 27.86 13.45 -3.07
CA PHE A 291 26.44 13.35 -2.76
C PHE A 291 25.86 14.75 -2.57
N VAL A 292 24.83 15.08 -3.34
CA VAL A 292 24.06 16.31 -3.21
C VAL A 292 22.59 15.94 -3.14
N GLY A 293 21.91 16.34 -2.06
CA GLY A 293 20.48 16.07 -1.93
C GLY A 293 19.98 16.27 -0.51
N ARG A 294 18.67 16.12 -0.34
CA ARG A 294 18.03 16.13 0.99
C ARG A 294 18.55 14.96 1.84
N TRP A 295 18.89 15.23 3.10
CA TRP A 295 19.37 14.21 4.02
C TRP A 295 18.15 13.55 4.67
N SER A 296 17.70 12.46 4.05
CA SER A 296 16.56 11.68 4.49
C SER A 296 16.76 10.19 4.24
N LYS A 297 15.94 9.36 4.90
CA LYS A 297 15.85 7.91 4.64
C LYS A 297 15.60 7.62 3.16
N GLN A 298 14.75 8.44 2.53
CA GLN A 298 14.38 8.30 1.11
C GLN A 298 15.60 8.40 0.19
N LYS A 299 16.51 9.34 0.47
CA LYS A 299 17.70 9.61 -0.38
C LYS A 299 18.92 8.74 -0.04
N GLY A 300 18.85 7.97 1.05
CA GLY A 300 19.87 6.96 1.36
C GLY A 300 21.18 7.52 1.91
N VAL A 301 21.20 8.74 2.47
CA VAL A 301 22.41 9.34 3.06
C VAL A 301 22.96 8.52 4.23
N ASP A 302 22.06 7.82 4.95
CA ASP A 302 22.40 6.87 6.00
C ASP A 302 23.23 5.70 5.48
N LEU A 303 22.91 5.20 4.27
CA LEU A 303 23.68 4.14 3.61
C LEU A 303 25.10 4.61 3.27
N ILE A 304 25.24 5.87 2.84
CA ILE A 304 26.55 6.48 2.56
C ILE A 304 27.36 6.55 3.86
N ALA A 305 26.80 7.12 4.92
CA ALA A 305 27.48 7.24 6.21
C ALA A 305 27.90 5.87 6.78
N ASP A 306 27.14 4.81 6.53
CA ASP A 306 27.46 3.45 6.97
C ASP A 306 28.58 2.79 6.14
N VAL A 307 28.60 2.97 4.80
CA VAL A 307 29.56 2.30 3.89
C VAL A 307 30.90 3.01 3.78
N ILE A 308 30.93 4.34 3.79
CA ILE A 308 32.12 5.15 3.50
C ILE A 308 33.35 4.83 4.38
N PRO A 309 33.25 4.55 5.70
CA PRO A 309 34.42 4.19 6.51
C PRO A 309 35.19 2.97 5.99
N ALA A 310 34.48 1.98 5.45
CA ALA A 310 35.10 0.79 4.87
C ALA A 310 35.79 1.11 3.53
N VAL A 311 35.20 2.01 2.72
CA VAL A 311 35.76 2.45 1.43
C VAL A 311 37.02 3.28 1.64
N LEU A 312 36.98 4.30 2.50
CA LEU A 312 38.13 5.18 2.78
C LEU A 312 39.31 4.43 3.38
N SER A 313 39.05 3.42 4.21
CA SER A 313 40.08 2.56 4.80
C SER A 313 40.74 1.62 3.78
N ALA A 314 39.99 1.18 2.76
CA ALA A 314 40.48 0.24 1.75
C ALA A 314 41.23 0.95 0.62
N ARG A 315 40.85 2.19 0.29
CA ARG A 315 41.42 2.95 -0.83
C ARG A 315 41.88 4.33 -0.34
N PRO A 316 43.19 4.59 -0.24
CA PRO A 316 43.72 5.87 0.26
C PRO A 316 43.36 7.09 -0.59
N GLN A 317 43.08 6.89 -1.88
CA GLN A 317 42.88 7.96 -2.87
C GLN A 317 41.42 8.42 -3.01
N VAL A 318 40.48 7.84 -2.25
CA VAL A 318 39.06 8.20 -2.33
C VAL A 318 38.78 9.44 -1.48
N GLN A 319 37.98 10.36 -2.01
CA GLN A 319 37.47 11.51 -1.28
C GLN A 319 35.95 11.62 -1.39
N VAL A 320 35.30 12.17 -0.38
CA VAL A 320 33.83 12.23 -0.31
C VAL A 320 33.35 13.62 0.06
N ILE A 321 32.40 14.15 -0.72
CA ILE A 321 31.65 15.38 -0.43
C ILE A 321 30.18 15.01 -0.23
N CYS A 322 29.58 15.41 0.89
CA CYS A 322 28.15 15.24 1.18
C CYS A 322 27.53 16.59 1.56
N VAL A 323 26.55 17.07 0.79
CA VAL A 323 25.92 18.38 1.00
C VAL A 323 24.39 18.31 0.88
N GLY A 324 23.70 18.98 1.81
CA GLY A 324 22.26 19.26 1.72
C GLY A 324 21.56 19.30 3.07
N PRO A 325 20.28 19.75 3.12
CA PRO A 325 19.58 19.99 4.38
C PRO A 325 19.10 18.71 5.06
N ILE A 326 19.10 18.71 6.39
CA ILE A 326 18.52 17.65 7.24
C ILE A 326 17.00 17.71 7.16
N ILE A 327 16.36 16.59 6.78
CA ILE A 327 14.90 16.49 6.69
C ILE A 327 14.32 15.61 7.80
N ASP A 328 14.97 14.49 8.11
CA ASP A 328 14.46 13.53 9.09
C ASP A 328 15.55 13.09 10.09
N LEU A 329 15.16 12.22 11.02
CA LEU A 329 16.06 11.67 12.03
C LEU A 329 17.21 10.84 11.41
N TYR A 330 16.99 10.18 10.26
CA TYR A 330 18.06 9.48 9.54
C TYR A 330 19.12 10.46 9.04
N GLY A 331 18.71 11.58 8.47
CA GLY A 331 19.60 12.67 8.06
C GLY A 331 20.39 13.25 9.23
N ARG A 332 19.73 13.47 10.38
CA ARG A 332 20.39 13.97 11.60
C ARG A 332 21.48 13.03 12.10
N LEU A 333 21.19 11.72 12.21
CA LEU A 333 22.19 10.73 12.64
C LEU A 333 23.30 10.55 11.60
N ALA A 334 22.99 10.67 10.30
CA ALA A 334 23.99 10.67 9.24
C ALA A 334 24.92 11.88 9.33
N ALA A 335 24.42 13.07 9.69
CA ALA A 335 25.24 14.28 9.91
C ALA A 335 26.26 14.09 11.03
N ILE A 336 25.80 13.61 12.18
CA ILE A 336 26.66 13.32 13.33
C ILE A 336 27.71 12.26 12.96
N LYS A 337 27.29 11.20 12.26
CA LYS A 337 28.20 10.13 11.86
C LYS A 337 29.24 10.60 10.83
N LEU A 338 28.84 11.36 9.81
CA LEU A 338 29.74 11.90 8.79
C LEU A 338 30.72 12.92 9.36
N ASP A 339 30.29 13.75 10.32
CA ASP A 339 31.18 14.65 11.07
C ASP A 339 32.24 13.85 11.84
N LYS A 340 31.83 12.79 12.54
CA LYS A 340 32.77 11.89 13.21
C LYS A 340 33.74 11.22 12.23
N ILE A 341 33.27 10.80 11.07
CA ILE A 341 34.11 10.21 10.01
C ILE A 341 35.11 11.24 9.46
N ALA A 342 34.70 12.51 9.30
CA ALA A 342 35.61 13.58 8.88
C ALA A 342 36.76 13.79 9.88
N THR A 343 36.50 13.66 11.19
CA THR A 343 37.57 13.68 12.21
C THR A 343 38.49 12.46 12.14
N MET A 344 37.98 11.31 11.68
CA MET A 344 38.75 10.06 11.55
C MET A 344 39.63 10.03 10.29
N PHE A 345 39.18 10.69 9.22
CA PHE A 345 39.88 10.76 7.92
C PHE A 345 40.06 12.22 7.50
N PRO A 346 40.96 12.98 8.18
CA PRO A 346 41.15 14.40 7.90
C PRO A 346 41.58 14.64 6.45
N GLY A 347 41.01 15.68 5.83
CA GLY A 347 41.28 16.07 4.44
C GLY A 347 40.65 15.16 3.37
N ARG A 348 39.81 14.18 3.74
CA ARG A 348 39.19 13.23 2.79
C ARG A 348 37.67 13.21 2.79
N VAL A 349 37.03 13.79 3.80
CA VAL A 349 35.57 13.83 3.93
C VAL A 349 35.11 15.24 4.24
N PHE A 350 34.17 15.73 3.46
CA PHE A 350 33.48 16.99 3.68
C PHE A 350 31.99 16.74 3.90
N SER A 351 31.48 17.23 5.02
CA SER A 351 30.09 17.07 5.45
C SER A 351 29.50 18.45 5.71
N ARG A 352 28.45 18.82 4.96
CA ARG A 352 27.75 20.10 5.11
C ARG A 352 26.24 19.88 5.12
N PRO A 353 25.64 19.60 6.28
CA PRO A 353 24.23 19.20 6.42
C PRO A 353 23.27 20.42 6.42
N GLU A 354 23.46 21.35 5.50
CA GLU A 354 22.66 22.56 5.36
C GLU A 354 22.34 22.86 3.88
N PHE A 355 21.33 23.69 3.64
CA PHE A 355 21.02 24.16 2.29
C PHE A 355 22.05 25.22 1.87
N THR A 356 22.92 24.89 0.92
CA THR A 356 23.96 25.78 0.42
C THR A 356 23.95 25.82 -1.11
N VAL A 357 24.20 26.99 -1.69
CA VAL A 357 24.44 27.12 -3.14
C VAL A 357 25.81 26.54 -3.46
N LEU A 358 25.82 25.47 -4.25
CA LEU A 358 27.04 24.78 -4.63
C LEU A 358 27.73 25.48 -5.82
N PRO A 359 29.05 25.71 -5.76
CA PRO A 359 29.80 26.16 -6.93
C PRO A 359 29.69 25.16 -8.10
N PRO A 360 29.68 25.63 -9.36
CA PRO A 360 29.62 24.75 -10.53
C PRO A 360 30.73 23.68 -10.56
N CYS A 361 31.91 23.99 -10.02
CA CYS A 361 33.06 23.07 -9.96
C CYS A 361 32.77 21.81 -9.12
N VAL A 362 31.84 21.85 -8.16
CA VAL A 362 31.48 20.65 -7.38
C VAL A 362 30.76 19.61 -8.25
N PHE A 363 29.96 20.06 -9.22
CA PHE A 363 29.28 19.17 -10.15
C PHE A 363 30.21 18.63 -11.23
N SER A 364 31.08 19.50 -11.77
CA SER A 364 31.98 19.12 -12.86
C SER A 364 33.31 18.51 -12.44
N GLY A 365 33.76 18.76 -11.20
CA GLY A 365 34.94 18.15 -10.61
C GLY A 365 34.69 16.76 -10.03
N ALA A 366 33.42 16.35 -9.89
CA ALA A 366 33.05 15.03 -9.41
C ALA A 366 33.42 13.93 -10.43
N ASP A 367 34.00 12.83 -9.94
CA ASP A 367 34.15 11.62 -10.75
C ASP A 367 32.90 10.76 -10.68
N PHE A 368 32.35 10.63 -9.47
CA PHE A 368 31.18 9.81 -9.21
C PHE A 368 30.12 10.58 -8.42
N ALA A 369 28.87 10.47 -8.86
CA ALA A 369 27.71 10.97 -8.14
C ALA A 369 27.03 9.85 -7.37
N LEU A 370 26.97 9.94 -6.04
CA LEU A 370 26.32 8.97 -5.17
C LEU A 370 24.81 9.22 -5.13
N ILE A 371 24.01 8.22 -5.55
CA ILE A 371 22.54 8.31 -5.60
C ILE A 371 21.90 7.01 -5.07
N PRO A 372 22.10 6.65 -3.78
CA PRO A 372 21.60 5.41 -3.19
C PRO A 372 20.12 5.50 -2.78
N SER A 373 19.30 6.27 -3.50
CA SER A 373 17.90 6.53 -3.16
C SER A 373 17.10 5.23 -2.99
N ARG A 374 16.32 5.11 -1.91
CA ARG A 374 15.35 4.01 -1.73
C ARG A 374 14.09 4.25 -2.56
N ASP A 375 13.71 5.52 -2.74
CA ASP A 375 12.62 5.92 -3.64
C ASP A 375 13.00 7.20 -4.39
N GLU A 376 12.98 7.14 -5.72
CA GLU A 376 13.28 8.27 -6.60
C GLU A 376 12.23 8.31 -7.71
N PRO A 377 11.55 9.45 -7.92
CA PRO A 377 10.57 9.59 -9.00
C PRO A 377 11.24 9.82 -10.36
N PHE A 378 12.22 10.73 -10.42
CA PHE A 378 12.97 11.06 -11.64
C PHE A 378 14.49 11.04 -11.40
N GLY A 379 14.99 11.80 -10.41
CA GLY A 379 16.42 11.85 -10.11
C GLY A 379 17.19 12.85 -10.97
N LEU A 380 16.73 14.11 -11.01
CA LEU A 380 17.34 15.19 -11.79
C LEU A 380 18.85 15.37 -11.53
N ILE A 381 19.29 15.13 -10.28
CA ILE A 381 20.70 15.17 -9.89
C ILE A 381 21.55 14.21 -10.75
N ALA A 382 21.03 13.03 -11.13
CA ALA A 382 21.76 12.12 -12.01
C ALA A 382 22.04 12.75 -13.38
N VAL A 383 21.08 13.51 -13.90
CA VAL A 383 21.21 14.22 -15.19
C VAL A 383 22.17 15.41 -15.04
N GLU A 384 22.01 16.23 -13.98
CA GLU A 384 22.88 17.38 -13.72
C GLU A 384 24.36 16.99 -13.59
N PHE A 385 24.67 15.92 -12.85
CA PHE A 385 26.03 15.39 -12.73
C PHE A 385 26.51 14.72 -14.01
N GLY A 386 25.69 13.88 -14.63
CA GLY A 386 26.07 13.13 -15.83
C GLY A 386 26.35 14.02 -17.03
N ARG A 387 25.63 15.14 -17.19
CA ARG A 387 25.88 16.16 -18.22
C ARG A 387 27.19 16.91 -18.00
N LYS A 388 27.72 16.92 -16.78
CA LYS A 388 29.06 17.42 -16.44
C LYS A 388 30.14 16.34 -16.48
N GLY A 389 29.77 15.12 -16.85
CA GLY A 389 30.67 13.98 -17.01
C GLY A 389 30.89 13.17 -15.73
N ALA A 390 30.16 13.41 -14.64
CA ALA A 390 30.26 12.56 -13.45
C ALA A 390 29.39 11.30 -13.60
N LEU A 391 29.93 10.13 -13.23
CA LEU A 391 29.23 8.85 -13.41
C LEU A 391 28.38 8.50 -12.19
N GLY A 392 27.17 7.97 -12.40
CA GLY A 392 26.27 7.62 -11.30
C GLY A 392 26.70 6.35 -10.55
N ILE A 393 26.54 6.32 -9.23
CA ILE A 393 26.60 5.10 -8.42
C ILE A 393 25.36 5.08 -7.52
N GLY A 394 24.45 4.12 -7.72
CA GLY A 394 23.19 4.18 -7.01
C GLY A 394 22.17 3.11 -7.35
N SER A 395 20.92 3.35 -6.96
CA SER A 395 19.82 2.44 -7.21
C SER A 395 19.18 2.67 -8.60
N ARG A 396 18.72 1.60 -9.25
CA ARG A 396 17.98 1.66 -10.52
C ARG A 396 16.47 1.83 -10.28
N ILE A 397 16.06 3.01 -9.79
CA ILE A 397 14.69 3.30 -9.35
C ILE A 397 14.10 4.58 -9.99
N GLY A 398 12.84 4.52 -10.44
CA GLY A 398 12.15 5.65 -11.10
C GLY A 398 12.85 6.10 -12.39
N GLY A 399 13.26 7.36 -12.46
CA GLY A 399 14.05 7.88 -13.59
C GLY A 399 15.55 7.60 -13.50
N LEU A 400 16.05 7.01 -12.40
CA LEU A 400 17.46 6.63 -12.27
C LEU A 400 17.83 5.47 -13.21
N GLY A 401 19.10 5.46 -13.61
CA GLY A 401 19.64 4.49 -14.56
C GLY A 401 19.46 4.87 -16.03
N GLN A 402 18.95 6.07 -16.33
CA GLN A 402 18.99 6.63 -17.69
C GLN A 402 20.36 7.23 -18.04
N MET A 403 21.11 7.71 -17.03
CA MET A 403 22.48 8.16 -17.19
C MET A 403 23.46 7.01 -16.98
N PRO A 404 24.60 6.95 -17.70
CA PRO A 404 25.64 5.94 -17.47
C PRO A 404 26.15 5.93 -16.03
N GLY A 405 26.37 4.73 -15.49
CA GLY A 405 26.83 4.53 -14.12
C GLY A 405 26.66 3.09 -13.61
N TRP A 406 27.06 2.85 -12.37
CA TRP A 406 26.89 1.58 -11.66
C TRP A 406 25.58 1.58 -10.87
N TRP A 407 24.58 0.94 -11.44
CA TRP A 407 23.22 0.92 -10.91
C TRP A 407 22.84 -0.47 -10.41
N TYR A 408 22.41 -0.59 -9.15
CA TYR A 408 21.91 -1.85 -8.60
C TYR A 408 20.37 -1.87 -8.51
N THR A 409 19.76 -3.04 -8.70
CA THR A 409 18.34 -3.28 -8.51
C THR A 409 18.02 -3.41 -7.02
N VAL A 410 17.04 -2.66 -6.53
CA VAL A 410 16.58 -2.81 -5.13
C VAL A 410 15.68 -4.03 -5.04
N GLU A 411 16.22 -5.16 -4.60
CA GLU A 411 15.48 -6.42 -4.44
C GLU A 411 14.82 -6.54 -3.06
N SER A 412 15.43 -5.93 -2.05
CA SER A 412 14.96 -5.94 -0.66
C SER A 412 15.23 -4.59 0.01
N ASP A 413 14.25 -4.11 0.77
CA ASP A 413 14.39 -2.93 1.62
C ASP A 413 15.24 -3.20 2.88
N ALA A 414 15.71 -4.44 3.08
CA ALA A 414 16.55 -4.78 4.21
C ALA A 414 17.90 -4.04 4.14
N THR A 415 18.26 -3.33 5.21
CA THR A 415 19.46 -2.50 5.29
C THR A 415 20.73 -3.26 4.91
N ARG A 416 20.89 -4.50 5.38
CA ARG A 416 22.08 -5.32 5.08
C ARG A 416 22.25 -5.55 3.57
N HIS A 417 21.15 -5.75 2.86
CA HIS A 417 21.16 -5.96 1.42
C HIS A 417 21.53 -4.67 0.69
N LEU A 418 20.88 -3.55 1.03
CA LEU A 418 21.18 -2.24 0.46
C LEU A 418 22.62 -1.80 0.70
N LEU A 419 23.15 -2.01 1.91
CA LEU A 419 24.55 -1.72 2.24
C LEU A 419 25.52 -2.59 1.43
N HIS A 420 25.19 -3.88 1.23
CA HIS A 420 25.99 -4.76 0.40
C HIS A 420 25.99 -4.32 -1.06
N GLN A 421 24.82 -4.06 -1.64
CA GLN A 421 24.67 -3.63 -3.03
C GLN A 421 25.36 -2.30 -3.31
N LEU A 422 25.16 -1.30 -2.44
CA LEU A 422 25.83 0.00 -2.57
C LEU A 422 27.35 -0.15 -2.47
N ARG A 423 27.84 -0.96 -1.52
CA ARG A 423 29.28 -1.23 -1.37
C ARG A 423 29.85 -1.93 -2.59
N THR A 424 29.15 -2.91 -3.14
CA THR A 424 29.57 -3.62 -4.37
C THR A 424 29.59 -2.66 -5.56
N ALA A 425 28.57 -1.83 -5.73
CA ALA A 425 28.52 -0.82 -6.79
C ALA A 425 29.67 0.20 -6.68
N ILE A 426 29.96 0.72 -5.47
CA ILE A 426 31.13 1.60 -5.24
C ILE A 426 32.43 0.86 -5.55
N LYS A 427 32.56 -0.40 -5.13
CA LYS A 427 33.76 -1.19 -5.38
C LYS A 427 34.00 -1.35 -6.89
N SER A 428 32.98 -1.79 -7.64
CA SER A 428 33.04 -1.96 -9.10
C SER A 428 33.32 -0.66 -9.84
N ALA A 429 32.71 0.45 -9.40
CA ALA A 429 32.97 1.77 -9.97
C ALA A 429 34.44 2.18 -9.81
N LEU A 430 34.99 1.98 -8.62
CA LEU A 430 36.37 2.33 -8.32
C LEU A 430 37.40 1.34 -8.92
N ASP A 431 37.01 0.09 -9.19
CA ASP A 431 37.86 -0.92 -9.87
C ASP A 431 37.84 -0.79 -11.40
N SER A 432 36.93 0.01 -11.97
CA SER A 432 36.85 0.22 -13.42
C SER A 432 38.07 0.93 -14.01
N SER A 433 38.41 0.57 -15.25
CA SER A 433 39.54 1.17 -15.98
C SER A 433 39.24 2.63 -16.39
N PRO A 434 40.27 3.48 -16.55
CA PRO A 434 40.09 4.85 -17.03
C PRO A 434 39.41 4.92 -18.40
N GLU A 435 39.70 3.98 -19.30
CA GLU A 435 39.12 3.90 -20.64
C GLU A 435 37.61 3.64 -20.60
N THR A 436 37.17 2.64 -19.80
CA THR A 436 35.73 2.40 -19.59
C THR A 436 35.04 3.64 -19.02
N ARG A 437 35.69 4.34 -18.08
CA ARG A 437 35.14 5.59 -17.53
C ARG A 437 35.02 6.67 -18.59
N GLU A 438 35.98 6.82 -19.49
CA GLU A 438 35.93 7.81 -20.58
C GLU A 438 34.83 7.48 -21.60
N GLN A 439 34.69 6.22 -22.00
CA GLN A 439 33.61 5.77 -22.87
C GLN A 439 32.23 6.03 -22.23
N MET A 440 32.06 5.69 -20.95
CA MET A 440 30.82 5.96 -20.23
C MET A 440 30.53 7.46 -20.13
N ARG A 441 31.55 8.31 -19.97
CA ARG A 441 31.39 9.77 -19.96
C ARG A 441 31.01 10.32 -21.34
N ALA A 442 31.59 9.80 -22.41
CA ALA A 442 31.20 10.15 -23.78
C ALA A 442 29.74 9.78 -24.03
N ASN A 443 29.31 8.59 -23.61
CA ASN A 443 27.90 8.16 -23.69
C ASN A 443 26.99 9.05 -22.83
N SER A 444 27.46 9.47 -21.66
CA SER A 444 26.72 10.37 -20.75
C SER A 444 26.49 11.74 -21.37
N ALA A 445 27.47 12.25 -22.13
CA ALA A 445 27.36 13.51 -22.85
C ALA A 445 26.37 13.42 -24.03
N LYS A 446 26.26 12.26 -24.67
CA LYS A 446 25.31 11.98 -25.77
C LYS A 446 23.85 11.89 -25.28
N GLN A 447 23.62 11.51 -24.03
CA GLN A 447 22.27 11.41 -23.48
C GLN A 447 21.64 12.81 -23.33
N ARG A 448 20.47 13.00 -23.97
CA ARG A 448 19.71 14.27 -23.99
C ARG A 448 18.36 14.13 -23.29
N PHE A 449 17.87 15.24 -22.75
CA PHE A 449 16.56 15.36 -22.09
C PHE A 449 15.90 16.69 -22.50
N PRO A 450 15.55 16.83 -23.80
CA PRO A 450 15.23 18.12 -24.39
C PRO A 450 13.94 18.73 -23.83
N VAL A 451 13.99 20.02 -23.50
CA VAL A 451 12.81 20.78 -23.02
C VAL A 451 11.69 20.78 -24.05
N LEU A 452 12.03 20.84 -25.35
CA LEU A 452 11.05 20.89 -26.43
C LEU A 452 10.18 19.61 -26.51
N GLU A 453 10.77 18.44 -26.27
CA GLU A 453 10.02 17.17 -26.23
C GLU A 453 9.03 17.15 -25.06
N TRP A 454 9.46 17.67 -23.91
CA TRP A 454 8.60 17.79 -22.74
C TRP A 454 7.42 18.75 -23.01
N ILE A 455 7.63 19.89 -23.67
CA ILE A 455 6.56 20.83 -24.07
C ILE A 455 5.55 20.13 -24.99
N GLN A 456 6.01 19.43 -26.04
CA GLN A 456 5.13 18.72 -26.97
C GLN A 456 4.27 17.65 -26.27
N LYS A 457 4.88 16.90 -25.34
CA LYS A 457 4.17 15.90 -24.52
C LYS A 457 3.18 16.54 -23.57
N LEU A 458 3.54 17.67 -22.96
CA LEU A 458 2.67 18.44 -22.08
C LEU A 458 1.45 18.96 -22.84
N GLU A 459 1.63 19.58 -24.01
CA GLU A 459 0.52 20.06 -24.86
C GLU A 459 -0.41 18.92 -25.27
N THR A 460 0.15 17.77 -25.65
CA THR A 460 -0.64 16.58 -26.01
C THR A 460 -1.50 16.13 -24.83
N LEU A 461 -0.91 16.05 -23.62
CA LEU A 461 -1.63 15.69 -22.40
C LEU A 461 -2.78 16.67 -22.10
N GLN A 462 -2.50 17.98 -22.19
CA GLN A 462 -3.47 19.04 -21.93
C GLN A 462 -4.63 19.01 -22.93
N ARG A 463 -4.31 18.96 -24.23
CA ARG A 463 -5.29 18.90 -25.32
C ARG A 463 -6.22 17.68 -25.20
N THR A 464 -5.66 16.49 -24.98
CA THR A 464 -6.45 15.27 -24.81
C THR A 464 -7.31 15.30 -23.54
N SER A 465 -6.81 15.89 -22.45
CA SER A 465 -7.58 16.03 -21.21
C SER A 465 -8.80 16.94 -21.38
N ILE A 466 -8.64 18.06 -22.09
CA ILE A 466 -9.73 18.98 -22.45
C ILE A 466 -10.79 18.25 -23.29
N GLN A 467 -10.37 17.57 -24.37
CA GLN A 467 -11.28 16.83 -25.26
C GLN A 467 -12.12 15.78 -24.50
N ILE A 468 -11.47 14.92 -23.70
CA ILE A 468 -12.15 13.86 -22.95
C ILE A 468 -13.13 14.44 -21.91
N HIS A 469 -12.75 15.55 -21.26
CA HIS A 469 -13.61 16.23 -20.29
C HIS A 469 -14.88 16.77 -20.93
N HIS A 470 -14.75 17.50 -22.04
CA HIS A 470 -15.91 18.03 -22.76
C HIS A 470 -16.80 16.91 -23.31
N ASP A 471 -16.21 15.84 -23.83
CA ASP A 471 -16.96 14.70 -24.34
C ASP A 471 -17.78 13.98 -23.28
N LYS A 472 -17.27 13.90 -22.05
CA LYS A 472 -17.97 13.28 -20.94
C LYS A 472 -19.04 14.20 -20.32
N ASN A 473 -18.76 15.49 -20.25
CA ASN A 473 -19.55 16.45 -19.47
C ASN A 473 -20.40 17.39 -20.34
N LYS A 474 -20.80 16.97 -21.56
CA LYS A 474 -21.59 17.78 -22.53
C LYS A 474 -22.83 18.48 -21.95
N ALA A 475 -23.39 17.99 -20.84
CA ALA A 475 -24.54 18.57 -20.16
C ALA A 475 -24.22 19.56 -19.02
N THR A 476 -22.96 19.64 -18.56
CA THR A 476 -22.54 20.39 -17.35
C THR A 476 -21.45 21.44 -17.62
N VAL A 477 -20.96 21.55 -18.86
CA VAL A 477 -20.02 22.59 -19.26
C VAL A 477 -20.83 23.83 -19.65
N ALA A 478 -20.96 24.78 -18.71
CA ALA A 478 -21.40 26.13 -19.04
C ALA A 478 -20.21 26.91 -19.63
N GLY A 479 -20.14 26.97 -20.95
CA GLY A 479 -19.15 27.73 -21.71
C GLY A 479 -19.30 27.45 -23.20
N ALA A 480 -19.30 28.48 -24.04
CA ALA A 480 -19.26 28.30 -25.50
C ALA A 480 -17.95 27.58 -25.88
N LEU A 481 -18.00 26.71 -26.90
CA LEU A 481 -16.77 26.20 -27.51
C LEU A 481 -15.90 27.41 -27.93
N PRO A 482 -14.59 27.45 -27.61
CA PRO A 482 -13.70 28.44 -28.19
C PRO A 482 -13.67 28.29 -29.71
N GLU A 483 -13.98 29.37 -30.43
CA GLU A 483 -13.98 29.47 -31.89
C GLU A 483 -12.56 29.44 -32.51
N SER A 484 -11.54 28.98 -31.77
CA SER A 484 -10.14 28.93 -32.21
C SER A 484 -9.73 27.61 -32.87
N GLN A 485 -10.62 26.61 -32.95
CA GLN A 485 -10.31 25.31 -33.57
C GLN A 485 -10.25 25.32 -35.11
N SER A 486 -10.81 26.33 -35.79
CA SER A 486 -10.90 26.33 -37.27
C SER A 486 -9.68 26.93 -37.98
N THR A 487 -8.81 27.66 -37.29
CA THR A 487 -7.70 28.40 -37.93
C THR A 487 -6.41 27.57 -38.04
N TRP A 488 -6.20 26.57 -37.18
CA TRP A 488 -4.96 25.79 -37.15
C TRP A 488 -5.01 24.52 -38.02
N GLU A 489 -6.17 23.87 -38.17
CA GLU A 489 -6.35 22.70 -39.05
C GLU A 489 -6.15 23.07 -40.54
N LEU A 490 -6.49 24.31 -40.92
CA LEU A 490 -6.20 24.82 -42.26
C LEU A 490 -4.69 25.05 -42.49
N GLN A 491 -3.94 25.36 -41.44
CA GLN A 491 -2.50 25.62 -41.53
C GLN A 491 -1.66 24.34 -41.51
N GLN A 492 -2.17 23.26 -40.90
CA GLN A 492 -1.54 21.95 -40.94
C GLN A 492 -1.76 21.24 -42.29
N ASN A 493 -2.95 21.33 -42.87
CA ASN A 493 -3.25 20.75 -44.19
C ASN A 493 -2.54 21.46 -45.36
N MET A 494 -2.07 22.69 -45.16
CA MET A 494 -1.22 23.41 -46.13
C MET A 494 0.27 23.09 -46.00
N ARG A 495 0.72 22.48 -44.89
CA ARG A 495 2.14 22.10 -44.70
C ARG A 495 2.49 20.70 -45.20
N TYR A 496 1.49 19.87 -45.53
CA TYR A 496 1.71 18.51 -46.04
C TYR A 496 1.69 18.37 -47.57
N SER A 497 1.46 19.46 -48.32
CA SER A 497 1.28 19.39 -49.78
C SER A 497 2.35 20.10 -50.63
N THR A 498 3.48 20.53 -50.06
CA THR A 498 4.55 21.20 -50.84
C THR A 498 5.95 20.70 -50.47
N LEU A 499 6.25 19.46 -50.84
CA LEU A 499 7.62 18.96 -51.03
C LEU A 499 7.71 18.27 -52.40
N ALA A 500 7.69 19.09 -53.45
CA ALA A 500 8.14 18.72 -54.79
C ALA A 500 8.77 19.95 -55.48
N LEU A 501 10.11 19.93 -55.52
CA LEU A 501 11.12 20.69 -56.30
C LEU A 501 11.00 22.20 -56.63
N PRO A 502 12.16 22.91 -56.78
CA PRO A 502 12.23 24.38 -56.78
C PRO A 502 12.35 25.01 -58.17
N GLY A 503 11.83 26.23 -58.34
CA GLY A 503 12.13 27.07 -59.51
C GLY A 503 11.35 28.40 -59.60
N LEU A 504 12.12 29.50 -59.65
CA LEU A 504 11.82 30.84 -60.21
C LEU A 504 10.60 31.68 -59.76
N ALA A 505 10.93 32.74 -59.01
CA ALA A 505 10.73 34.17 -59.36
C ALA A 505 9.36 34.77 -59.77
N GLN A 506 9.03 35.86 -59.04
CA GLN A 506 8.43 37.15 -59.46
C GLN A 506 6.90 37.38 -59.52
N SER A 507 6.53 38.51 -58.86
CA SER A 507 5.50 39.52 -59.22
C SER A 507 4.01 39.16 -58.99
N ARG A 508 3.22 39.80 -58.11
CA ARG A 508 2.72 41.19 -57.92
C ARG A 508 1.23 41.33 -58.34
N ALA A 509 0.42 41.81 -57.39
CA ALA A 509 -0.79 42.66 -57.50
C ALA A 509 -2.22 42.13 -57.84
N SER A 510 -3.13 42.34 -56.87
CA SER A 510 -4.38 43.15 -56.86
C SER A 510 -5.71 42.71 -57.54
N GLY A 511 -6.81 42.94 -56.79
CA GLY A 511 -8.18 43.30 -57.25
C GLY A 511 -9.21 42.15 -57.23
N VAL A 512 -10.10 42.01 -56.24
CA VAL A 512 -11.41 42.69 -56.00
C VAL A 512 -12.39 42.59 -57.18
N GLU A 513 -13.49 41.83 -57.02
CA GLU A 513 -14.90 42.23 -57.24
C GLU A 513 -15.88 41.04 -57.06
N THR A 514 -17.10 41.34 -56.61
CA THR A 514 -18.20 40.43 -56.19
C THR A 514 -19.33 40.29 -57.25
N PRO A 515 -20.51 39.70 -56.97
CA PRO A 515 -21.09 38.41 -57.44
C PRO A 515 -22.20 38.58 -58.53
N PRO A 516 -23.02 37.58 -58.97
CA PRO A 516 -24.19 37.04 -58.23
C PRO A 516 -24.64 35.58 -58.58
N GLU A 517 -25.79 35.21 -58.00
CA GLU A 517 -26.48 33.91 -57.90
C GLU A 517 -27.11 33.27 -59.17
N THR A 518 -27.17 31.93 -59.13
CA THR A 518 -28.20 30.98 -59.65
C THR A 518 -28.42 30.78 -61.16
N VAL A 519 -28.22 29.53 -61.63
CA VAL A 519 -29.24 28.57 -62.16
C VAL A 519 -28.57 27.55 -63.10
N ILE A 520 -28.56 26.28 -62.65
CA ILE A 520 -28.87 25.02 -63.36
C ILE A 520 -28.41 24.87 -64.82
N GLU A 521 -27.48 23.94 -65.10
CA GLU A 521 -27.68 22.66 -65.82
C GLU A 521 -26.31 22.05 -66.24
N HIS A 522 -26.26 20.72 -66.38
CA HIS A 522 -25.12 19.89 -66.86
C HIS A 522 -23.93 19.62 -65.93
N ALA A 523 -24.03 18.53 -65.15
CA ALA A 523 -23.08 17.41 -65.20
C ALA A 523 -23.62 16.17 -64.46
N GLN A 524 -24.76 15.66 -64.92
CA GLN A 524 -25.09 14.24 -64.81
C GLN A 524 -24.47 13.52 -66.01
N SER A 525 -23.29 12.91 -65.82
CA SER A 525 -22.88 11.72 -66.59
C SER A 525 -21.61 11.14 -65.97
N ARG A 526 -21.80 10.10 -65.14
CA ARG A 526 -20.86 9.05 -64.70
C ARG A 526 -21.07 8.71 -63.23
N LEU A 527 -22.28 8.22 -62.94
CA LEU A 527 -22.53 7.45 -61.72
C LEU A 527 -23.78 6.56 -61.89
N GLN A 528 -23.92 5.88 -63.03
CA GLN A 528 -24.87 4.77 -63.16
C GLN A 528 -24.61 3.92 -64.40
N GLU A 529 -23.48 3.23 -64.43
CA GLU A 529 -23.33 2.03 -65.24
C GLU A 529 -22.43 1.07 -64.45
N LEU A 530 -22.88 -0.19 -64.35
CA LEU A 530 -22.28 -1.33 -63.65
C LEU A 530 -22.73 -1.56 -62.19
N GLN A 531 -24.04 -1.58 -61.98
CA GLN A 531 -24.69 -2.54 -61.08
C GLN A 531 -25.91 -3.16 -61.79
N SER A 532 -25.68 -4.22 -62.58
CA SER A 532 -26.56 -5.40 -62.68
C SER A 532 -26.18 -6.24 -63.92
N ALA A 533 -25.57 -7.39 -63.68
CA ALA A 533 -25.69 -8.56 -64.56
C ALA A 533 -26.19 -9.73 -63.68
N GLU A 534 -27.34 -10.27 -64.07
CA GLU A 534 -27.97 -11.53 -63.63
C GLU A 534 -26.97 -12.70 -63.72
N GLY A 535 -27.02 -13.82 -62.99
CA GLY A 535 -28.07 -14.50 -62.22
C GLY A 535 -28.02 -16.00 -62.56
N THR A 536 -27.90 -16.91 -61.58
CA THR A 536 -28.39 -18.30 -61.70
C THR A 536 -28.53 -19.00 -60.33
N SER A 537 -29.81 -19.26 -59.98
CA SER A 537 -30.48 -20.29 -59.14
C SER A 537 -29.65 -21.40 -58.43
N ARG A 538 -30.00 -21.97 -57.26
CA ARG A 538 -31.30 -22.44 -56.70
C ARG A 538 -31.22 -22.68 -55.17
N ALA A 539 -32.36 -22.44 -54.48
CA ALA A 539 -33.08 -23.23 -53.43
C ALA A 539 -32.29 -24.07 -52.37
N SER A 540 -32.67 -24.24 -51.09
CA SER A 540 -33.92 -24.10 -50.34
C SER A 540 -33.71 -24.28 -48.81
N SER A 541 -34.62 -23.66 -48.04
CA SER A 541 -35.36 -24.16 -46.85
C SER A 541 -34.71 -24.61 -45.50
N LEU A 542 -35.30 -24.03 -44.44
CA LEU A 542 -35.78 -24.62 -43.17
C LEU A 542 -34.85 -24.91 -41.96
N ASN A 543 -35.03 -24.05 -40.94
CA ASN A 543 -35.48 -24.33 -39.56
C ASN A 543 -34.77 -25.35 -38.62
N ARG A 544 -34.52 -24.81 -37.41
CA ARG A 544 -34.65 -25.35 -36.03
C ARG A 544 -33.42 -25.87 -35.26
N GLN A 545 -33.16 -25.08 -34.20
CA GLN A 545 -33.06 -25.44 -32.76
C GLN A 545 -31.87 -26.25 -32.22
N LEU A 546 -31.08 -25.54 -31.40
CA LEU A 546 -30.59 -25.86 -30.06
C LEU A 546 -30.13 -27.31 -29.75
N SER A 547 -28.83 -27.47 -29.43
CA SER A 547 -28.45 -28.18 -28.19
C SER A 547 -27.04 -27.85 -27.70
N LEU A 548 -26.98 -27.60 -26.40
CA LEU A 548 -25.86 -27.60 -25.46
C LEU A 548 -24.70 -28.59 -25.75
N GLY A 549 -23.46 -28.15 -25.44
CA GLY A 549 -22.59 -28.94 -24.55
C GLY A 549 -21.14 -29.24 -24.96
N ARG A 550 -20.24 -28.91 -24.01
CA ARG A 550 -18.90 -29.48 -23.69
C ARG A 550 -17.71 -29.00 -24.56
N ARG A 551 -16.64 -28.39 -24.01
CA ARG A 551 -15.61 -28.72 -22.95
C ARG A 551 -14.51 -29.69 -23.45
N ALA A 552 -13.25 -29.28 -23.18
CA ALA A 552 -11.95 -29.97 -23.34
C ALA A 552 -11.44 -30.06 -24.79
N GLY A 553 -10.33 -29.44 -25.19
CA GLY A 553 -8.94 -29.56 -24.70
C GLY A 553 -8.15 -30.45 -25.68
N PRO A 554 -6.87 -30.76 -25.50
CA PRO A 554 -5.64 -29.96 -25.38
C PRO A 554 -4.72 -30.11 -26.62
N GLY A 555 -3.54 -29.50 -26.61
CA GLY A 555 -2.54 -29.62 -27.68
C GLY A 555 -1.90 -31.00 -27.80
N GLN A 556 -1.64 -31.40 -29.05
CA GLN A 556 -0.55 -32.18 -29.65
C GLN A 556 -0.96 -32.28 -31.15
N GLY A 557 -0.14 -31.98 -32.15
CA GLY A 557 1.23 -32.44 -32.33
C GLY A 557 1.24 -33.46 -33.48
N ARG A 558 1.47 -32.97 -34.71
CA ARG A 558 1.96 -33.64 -35.93
C ARG A 558 1.13 -34.77 -36.56
N THR A 559 0.98 -34.70 -37.88
CA THR A 559 1.28 -35.83 -38.78
C THR A 559 1.36 -35.42 -40.25
N ARG A 560 2.15 -36.23 -40.98
CA ARG A 560 2.30 -36.42 -42.44
C ARG A 560 3.37 -35.56 -43.14
N GLN A 561 4.22 -36.09 -44.01
CA GLN A 561 4.46 -37.42 -44.65
C GLN A 561 5.76 -37.24 -45.47
N GLY A 562 6.61 -38.20 -45.84
CA GLY A 562 6.64 -39.64 -45.65
C GLY A 562 7.87 -40.25 -46.38
N THR A 563 8.35 -41.36 -45.83
CA THR A 563 8.81 -42.63 -46.47
C THR A 563 9.70 -42.62 -47.73
N ARG A 564 10.91 -43.21 -47.62
CA ARG A 564 11.20 -44.63 -48.00
C ARG A 564 12.58 -45.11 -47.46
N PRO A 565 12.82 -46.44 -47.32
CA PRO A 565 13.84 -47.03 -46.42
C PRO A 565 14.91 -47.89 -47.14
N LEU A 566 16.00 -48.28 -46.44
CA LEU A 566 16.45 -49.69 -46.27
C LEU A 566 17.71 -49.86 -45.37
N ALA A 567 17.74 -51.03 -44.69
CA ALA A 567 18.89 -51.83 -44.20
C ALA A 567 19.55 -51.57 -42.81
N THR A 568 18.98 -52.28 -41.81
CA THR A 568 19.57 -53.31 -40.91
C THR A 568 21.02 -53.32 -40.38
N HIS A 569 21.07 -53.66 -39.07
CA HIS A 569 22.05 -54.42 -38.26
C HIS A 569 23.10 -53.66 -37.40
N ALA A 570 23.01 -53.94 -36.08
CA ALA A 570 23.94 -53.65 -34.98
C ALA A 570 24.97 -54.81 -34.82
N PRO A 571 25.78 -54.93 -33.73
CA PRO A 571 26.38 -54.00 -32.75
C PRO A 571 27.90 -54.26 -32.49
N GLY A 572 28.52 -53.55 -31.54
CA GLY A 572 29.88 -53.75 -30.97
C GLY A 572 30.68 -52.44 -31.06
N ASP A 573 31.58 -52.01 -30.17
CA ASP A 573 32.20 -52.45 -28.91
C ASP A 573 32.98 -51.18 -28.40
N GLU A 574 33.10 -50.87 -27.09
CA GLU A 574 34.37 -50.88 -26.30
C GLU A 574 35.59 -50.21 -27.00
N THR A 575 36.38 -49.26 -26.48
CA THR A 575 36.96 -48.95 -25.14
C THR A 575 37.90 -47.72 -25.32
N THR A 576 37.88 -46.73 -24.41
CA THR A 576 38.98 -46.30 -23.48
C THR A 576 40.07 -45.33 -23.99
N ASP A 577 40.41 -44.39 -23.08
CA ASP A 577 41.69 -43.68 -22.86
C ASP A 577 42.10 -42.59 -23.88
N ALA A 578 42.75 -41.47 -23.55
CA ALA A 578 43.11 -40.76 -22.31
C ALA A 578 43.57 -39.33 -22.71
N GLU A 579 43.50 -38.41 -21.73
CA GLU A 579 44.33 -37.20 -21.47
C GLU A 579 45.10 -36.52 -22.63
N ASP A 580 44.85 -35.22 -22.87
CA ASP A 580 45.87 -34.17 -22.69
C ASP A 580 45.30 -32.74 -22.77
N ASP A 581 45.94 -31.85 -22.00
CA ASP A 581 45.70 -30.42 -21.82
C ASP A 581 45.96 -29.58 -23.09
N ASN A 582 45.21 -28.48 -23.27
CA ASN A 582 45.72 -27.09 -23.28
C ASN A 582 44.68 -26.07 -23.77
N ASP A 583 44.72 -24.94 -23.05
CA ASP A 583 44.24 -23.59 -23.30
C ASP A 583 43.91 -23.20 -24.76
N ASP A 584 42.75 -22.55 -24.93
CA ASP A 584 42.57 -21.31 -25.70
C ASP A 584 41.16 -20.75 -25.40
N ASP A 585 41.10 -19.79 -24.47
CA ASP A 585 39.95 -18.90 -24.26
C ASP A 585 40.00 -17.80 -25.34
N ASP A 586 39.20 -17.95 -26.41
CA ASP A 586 38.80 -16.86 -27.30
C ASP A 586 37.32 -16.52 -26.99
N ASP A 587 37.12 -15.61 -26.04
CA ASP A 587 35.85 -14.88 -25.88
C ASP A 587 35.88 -13.68 -26.84
N ASP A 588 35.29 -13.85 -28.02
CA ASP A 588 34.88 -12.73 -28.88
C ASP A 588 33.53 -12.21 -28.37
N ASP A 589 33.61 -11.00 -27.78
CA ASP A 589 32.51 -10.08 -27.56
C ASP A 589 31.74 -9.81 -28.87
N ASP A 590 30.41 -9.98 -28.85
CA ASP A 590 29.54 -9.16 -29.70
C ASP A 590 28.21 -8.87 -28.99
N ASP A 591 28.18 -7.64 -28.47
CA ASP A 591 27.11 -6.98 -27.75
C ASP A 591 26.21 -6.26 -28.79
N GLU A 592 25.08 -6.86 -29.18
CA GLU A 592 24.07 -6.15 -29.98
C GLU A 592 23.06 -5.43 -29.08
N THR A 593 23.31 -4.14 -28.90
CA THR A 593 22.37 -3.14 -28.38
C THR A 593 21.09 -3.06 -29.23
N ALA A 594 20.06 -3.84 -28.87
CA ALA A 594 18.71 -3.63 -29.36
C ALA A 594 17.86 -2.93 -28.28
N THR A 595 17.78 -1.60 -28.37
CA THR A 595 16.73 -0.82 -27.70
C THR A 595 15.36 -1.30 -28.15
N ALA A 596 14.61 -1.93 -27.24
CA ALA A 596 13.20 -2.27 -27.49
C ALA A 596 12.37 -0.99 -27.75
N PRO A 597 11.39 -1.02 -28.66
CA PRO A 597 10.59 0.15 -28.97
C PRO A 597 9.79 0.58 -27.74
N VAL A 598 9.75 1.89 -27.53
CA VAL A 598 8.90 2.56 -26.54
C VAL A 598 7.44 2.28 -26.89
N ASP A 599 6.69 1.62 -25.99
CA ASP A 599 5.23 1.47 -26.13
C ASP A 599 4.55 2.84 -26.02
N TYR A 600 4.40 3.47 -27.17
CA TYR A 600 3.68 4.70 -27.44
C TYR A 600 2.20 4.37 -27.63
N ILE A 601 1.30 5.15 -27.01
CA ILE A 601 -0.11 5.14 -27.44
C ILE A 601 -0.15 6.04 -28.66
N SER A 602 -0.26 5.45 -29.84
CA SER A 602 -0.39 6.25 -31.05
C SER A 602 -1.76 6.94 -31.10
N PRO A 603 -1.87 8.12 -31.74
CA PRO A 603 -3.16 8.75 -32.02
C PRO A 603 -4.13 7.80 -32.73
N GLU A 604 -3.59 6.86 -33.52
CA GLU A 604 -4.36 5.81 -34.20
C GLU A 604 -4.88 4.74 -33.23
N GLU A 605 -4.13 4.39 -32.18
CA GLU A 605 -4.56 3.41 -31.17
C GLU A 605 -5.59 4.02 -30.20
N ALA A 606 -5.44 5.31 -29.89
CA ALA A 606 -6.46 6.10 -29.21
C ALA A 606 -7.75 6.24 -30.04
N MET A 607 -7.64 6.46 -31.36
CA MET A 607 -8.78 6.43 -32.27
C MET A 607 -9.37 5.03 -32.46
N ARG A 608 -8.59 3.95 -32.43
CA ARG A 608 -9.10 2.56 -32.49
C ARG A 608 -9.92 2.17 -31.26
N ALA A 609 -9.61 2.71 -30.09
CA ALA A 609 -10.44 2.55 -28.89
C ALA A 609 -11.81 3.27 -29.03
N VAL A 610 -11.85 4.37 -29.79
CA VAL A 610 -13.08 5.10 -30.14
C VAL A 610 -13.91 4.33 -31.18
N THR A 611 -13.29 3.81 -32.24
CA THR A 611 -14.00 3.14 -33.33
C THR A 611 -14.51 1.73 -32.99
N SER A 612 -13.78 0.98 -32.16
CA SER A 612 -14.17 -0.39 -31.74
C SER A 612 -15.37 -0.43 -30.78
N THR A 613 -15.76 0.72 -30.21
CA THR A 613 -16.92 0.84 -29.32
C THR A 613 -18.15 1.47 -29.99
N LEU A 614 -18.07 1.76 -31.30
CA LEU A 614 -19.11 2.39 -32.11
C LEU A 614 -19.96 1.40 -32.95
N ALA A 615 -19.84 0.09 -32.74
CA ALA A 615 -20.72 -0.89 -33.39
C ALA A 615 -22.04 -1.03 -32.62
N PRO A 616 -23.21 -0.72 -33.22
CA PRO A 616 -24.50 -0.90 -32.57
C PRO A 616 -24.94 -2.37 -32.67
N GLY A 617 -24.93 -3.08 -31.54
CA GLY A 617 -25.60 -4.38 -31.41
C GLY A 617 -26.98 -4.22 -30.78
N GLY A 618 -28.04 -4.24 -31.60
CA GLY A 618 -29.39 -4.63 -31.16
C GLY A 618 -29.45 -6.17 -30.96
N ASP A 619 -30.41 -6.78 -30.29
CA ASP A 619 -31.67 -6.35 -29.68
C ASP A 619 -32.18 -7.55 -28.81
N SER A 620 -33.03 -7.33 -27.78
CA SER A 620 -34.13 -8.25 -27.30
C SER A 620 -34.64 -8.00 -25.86
N ARG A 621 -35.67 -7.14 -25.76
CA ARG A 621 -36.97 -7.20 -25.04
C ARG A 621 -37.22 -8.07 -23.77
N ALA A 622 -37.86 -7.44 -22.76
CA ALA A 622 -39.17 -7.87 -22.21
C ALA A 622 -39.96 -6.71 -21.51
N SER A 623 -41.26 -6.59 -21.90
CA SER A 623 -42.49 -5.91 -21.37
C SER A 623 -42.43 -4.91 -20.19
N VAL A 624 -42.84 -3.64 -20.33
CA VAL A 624 -44.20 -3.00 -20.47
C VAL A 624 -45.06 -2.96 -19.20
N SER A 625 -45.25 -1.73 -18.68
CA SER A 625 -46.52 -1.20 -18.15
C SER A 625 -46.50 0.35 -18.14
N THR A 626 -47.43 0.96 -18.90
CA THR A 626 -47.86 2.38 -19.01
C THR A 626 -48.48 2.93 -17.70
N PRO A 627 -48.87 4.23 -17.49
CA PRO A 627 -49.17 5.37 -18.42
C PRO A 627 -48.70 6.78 -17.86
N PRO A 628 -49.28 7.96 -18.20
CA PRO A 628 -49.65 8.58 -19.49
C PRO A 628 -49.01 9.98 -19.74
N LEU A 629 -49.38 10.52 -20.90
CA LEU A 629 -48.91 11.71 -21.61
C LEU A 629 -49.27 13.10 -21.01
N ILE A 630 -48.46 14.06 -21.48
CA ILE A 630 -48.50 15.53 -21.46
C ILE A 630 -49.77 16.12 -22.14
N PRO A 631 -50.10 17.40 -21.91
CA PRO A 631 -50.19 18.31 -23.06
C PRO A 631 -49.47 19.68 -22.88
N PRO A 632 -49.09 20.38 -23.98
CA PRO A 632 -48.13 21.50 -23.99
C PRO A 632 -48.81 22.84 -24.41
N PRO A 633 -48.13 23.87 -24.97
CA PRO A 633 -47.90 25.17 -24.31
C PRO A 633 -48.44 26.40 -25.08
N THR A 634 -48.35 27.62 -24.51
CA THR A 634 -48.39 28.86 -25.30
C THR A 634 -47.48 29.99 -24.77
N PHE A 635 -46.91 30.68 -25.76
CA PHE A 635 -45.89 31.74 -25.84
C PHE A 635 -46.15 33.07 -25.08
N ARG A 636 -45.07 33.82 -24.76
CA ARG A 636 -44.62 35.02 -25.53
C ARG A 636 -43.38 35.74 -24.95
N ASN A 637 -42.50 36.13 -25.89
CA ASN A 637 -41.32 37.00 -25.77
C ASN A 637 -41.70 38.47 -25.54
N SER A 638 -40.80 39.27 -24.93
CA SER A 638 -40.30 40.58 -25.43
C SER A 638 -39.18 41.18 -24.55
N ARG A 639 -38.16 41.75 -25.19
CA ARG A 639 -37.05 42.63 -24.72
C ARG A 639 -37.09 43.91 -25.60
N PRO A 640 -36.23 44.95 -25.47
CA PRO A 640 -35.49 45.56 -24.35
C PRO A 640 -35.52 47.13 -24.38
N GLY A 641 -34.82 47.81 -23.47
CA GLY A 641 -34.46 49.25 -23.60
C GLY A 641 -33.50 49.77 -22.52
N SER A 642 -32.47 50.53 -22.92
CA SER A 642 -31.49 51.27 -22.07
C SER A 642 -31.54 52.78 -22.46
N PRO A 643 -30.67 53.73 -22.02
CA PRO A 643 -29.73 53.82 -20.88
C PRO A 643 -29.72 55.21 -20.12
N TYR A 644 -29.03 55.29 -18.96
CA TYR A 644 -28.32 56.39 -18.22
C TYR A 644 -28.84 57.87 -18.19
N PRO A 645 -28.65 58.66 -17.08
CA PRO A 645 -27.38 59.37 -16.83
C PRO A 645 -26.96 59.67 -15.36
N ILE A 646 -25.77 60.28 -15.26
CA ILE A 646 -24.85 60.60 -14.16
C ILE A 646 -25.20 61.92 -13.41
N SER A 647 -24.60 62.10 -12.21
CA SER A 647 -24.19 63.34 -11.48
C SER A 647 -24.87 63.50 -10.10
N GLN A 648 -24.27 64.03 -9.01
CA GLN A 648 -23.09 64.87 -8.80
C GLN A 648 -22.70 64.89 -7.29
N VAL A 649 -21.48 65.32 -6.99
CA VAL A 649 -20.80 65.38 -5.67
C VAL A 649 -21.22 66.60 -4.84
N SER A 650 -21.29 66.47 -3.51
CA SER A 650 -21.18 67.58 -2.53
C SER A 650 -20.73 67.08 -1.14
N SER A 651 -19.71 67.71 -0.56
CA SER A 651 -19.23 67.63 0.85
C SER A 651 -19.31 69.05 1.47
N PRO A 652 -19.02 69.36 2.76
CA PRO A 652 -18.85 68.55 3.99
C PRO A 652 -19.61 69.11 5.24
N SER A 653 -19.72 68.38 6.36
CA SER A 653 -19.74 68.96 7.74
C SER A 653 -19.58 67.90 8.86
N LEU A 654 -19.08 68.36 10.01
CA LEU A 654 -18.34 67.68 11.08
C LEU A 654 -19.16 66.82 12.10
N ALA A 655 -18.62 65.61 12.40
CA ALA A 655 -18.40 64.92 13.71
C ALA A 655 -19.58 64.42 14.61
N PRO A 656 -19.38 63.41 15.51
CA PRO A 656 -18.72 62.11 15.36
C PRO A 656 -19.62 60.95 15.96
N PRO A 657 -19.15 59.77 16.42
CA PRO A 657 -19.55 58.49 15.79
C PRO A 657 -20.24 57.50 16.75
N MET A 658 -21.30 56.81 16.32
CA MET A 658 -21.71 55.52 16.90
C MET A 658 -22.49 54.74 15.85
N GLY A 659 -21.91 53.64 15.36
CA GLY A 659 -22.55 52.75 14.39
C GLY A 659 -21.65 51.57 14.06
N HIS A 660 -21.86 50.47 14.77
CA HIS A 660 -21.17 49.19 14.59
C HIS A 660 -21.24 48.70 13.13
N PHE A 661 -20.12 48.77 12.42
CA PHE A 661 -19.80 47.81 11.36
C PHE A 661 -18.96 46.69 11.99
N ARG A 662 -19.41 45.45 11.84
CA ARG A 662 -18.62 44.25 12.18
C ARG A 662 -17.29 44.33 11.42
N THR A 663 -16.20 44.49 12.16
CA THR A 663 -14.84 44.39 11.63
C THR A 663 -14.64 42.98 11.10
N VAL A 664 -14.33 42.83 9.81
CA VAL A 664 -14.08 41.52 9.18
C VAL A 664 -12.64 41.10 9.51
N SER A 665 -12.46 39.91 10.08
CA SER A 665 -11.15 39.42 10.54
C SER A 665 -10.26 38.94 9.39
N MET A 666 -8.98 39.29 9.45
CA MET A 666 -7.93 38.73 8.59
C MET A 666 -7.57 37.31 9.05
N LEU A 667 -7.26 36.40 8.10
CA LEU A 667 -6.97 34.99 8.39
C LEU A 667 -5.62 34.80 9.10
N SER A 668 -5.60 34.78 10.43
CA SER A 668 -4.44 34.40 11.23
C SER A 668 -4.71 33.16 12.08
N LEU A 669 -3.70 32.32 12.27
CA LEU A 669 -3.83 31.08 13.04
C LEU A 669 -4.40 31.33 14.46
N PRO A 670 -3.95 32.35 15.21
CA PRO A 670 -4.55 32.69 16.50
C PRO A 670 -5.96 33.29 16.40
N SER A 671 -6.39 33.83 15.26
CA SER A 671 -7.76 34.34 15.04
C SER A 671 -8.73 33.21 14.67
N VAL A 672 -8.24 32.19 13.95
CA VAL A 672 -9.00 30.96 13.64
C VAL A 672 -9.11 30.06 14.86
N VAL A 673 -8.07 30.04 15.70
CA VAL A 673 -7.95 29.14 16.86
C VAL A 673 -8.31 29.85 18.19
N GLY A 674 -8.29 31.18 18.29
CA GLY A 674 -8.20 31.87 19.58
C GLY A 674 -9.40 32.72 20.00
N ASP A 675 -10.00 32.28 21.13
CA ASP A 675 -10.38 33.16 22.26
C ASP A 675 -10.38 32.37 23.60
N HIS A 676 -9.37 31.53 23.86
CA HIS A 676 -9.37 30.61 25.01
C HIS A 676 -8.11 30.60 25.89
N THR A 677 -7.22 31.59 25.77
CA THR A 677 -6.11 31.80 26.73
C THR A 677 -5.98 33.25 27.16
N SER A 678 -7.06 33.85 27.69
CA SER A 678 -6.94 35.06 28.51
C SER A 678 -6.75 34.68 29.97
N PHE A 679 -5.51 34.78 30.44
CA PHE A 679 -5.22 34.94 31.86
C PHE A 679 -5.73 36.33 32.28
N VAL A 680 -6.98 36.42 32.73
CA VAL A 680 -7.45 37.51 33.58
C VAL A 680 -8.39 36.90 34.62
N GLY A 681 -8.02 37.04 35.89
CA GLY A 681 -8.80 36.51 37.01
C GLY A 681 -10.15 37.20 37.10
N ASP A 682 -11.23 36.42 37.13
CA ASP A 682 -12.11 36.32 38.29
C ASP A 682 -13.04 35.11 38.12
N ALA A 683 -13.48 34.52 39.22
CA ALA A 683 -14.12 33.21 39.27
C ALA A 683 -15.56 33.21 38.68
N THR A 684 -15.74 32.65 37.48
CA THR A 684 -17.01 32.01 37.06
C THR A 684 -16.74 30.81 36.14
N PRO A 685 -17.42 29.65 36.32
CA PRO A 685 -17.21 28.49 35.48
C PRO A 685 -17.96 28.65 34.15
N THR A 686 -17.23 28.81 33.04
CA THR A 686 -17.79 28.81 31.68
C THR A 686 -18.09 27.38 31.19
N PRO A 687 -19.04 27.20 30.25
CA PRO A 687 -19.43 25.89 29.74
C PRO A 687 -18.32 25.28 28.88
N HIS A 688 -18.20 23.94 28.94
CA HIS A 688 -17.20 23.11 28.27
C HIS A 688 -16.81 23.53 26.84
N GLN A 689 -15.53 23.85 26.66
CA GLN A 689 -14.87 24.12 25.39
C GLN A 689 -14.79 22.86 24.49
N PRO A 690 -15.03 22.94 23.18
CA PRO A 690 -14.87 21.79 22.29
C PRO A 690 -13.39 21.51 22.02
N VAL A 691 -12.85 20.47 22.67
CA VAL A 691 -11.51 19.95 22.36
C VAL A 691 -11.60 19.14 21.07
N PHE A 692 -11.06 19.66 19.96
CA PHE A 692 -11.05 18.99 18.65
C PHE A 692 -10.31 17.64 18.72
N GLU A 693 -10.86 16.60 18.09
CA GLU A 693 -10.22 15.27 18.07
C GLU A 693 -8.94 15.28 17.23
N LEU A 694 -8.87 16.17 16.21
CA LEU A 694 -7.70 16.39 15.36
C LEU A 694 -6.46 16.92 16.11
N GLN A 695 -6.62 17.50 17.31
CA GLN A 695 -5.48 17.90 18.15
C GLN A 695 -4.88 16.72 18.93
N LYS A 696 -5.62 15.62 19.09
CA LYS A 696 -5.21 14.44 19.87
C LYS A 696 -4.61 13.38 18.95
N VAL A 697 -3.45 13.67 18.37
CA VAL A 697 -2.75 12.68 17.53
C VAL A 697 -1.80 11.84 18.37
N ASP A 698 -1.75 10.53 18.09
CA ASP A 698 -0.77 9.64 18.71
C ASP A 698 0.66 10.13 18.40
N PRO A 699 1.55 10.15 19.40
CA PRO A 699 2.93 10.58 19.19
C PRO A 699 3.67 9.66 18.21
N THR A 700 4.25 10.24 17.16
CA THR A 700 5.22 9.57 16.28
C THR A 700 6.63 9.68 16.87
N PHE A 701 7.48 8.69 16.59
CA PHE A 701 8.87 8.70 17.04
C PHE A 701 9.68 9.77 16.29
N THR A 702 9.94 10.91 16.95
CA THR A 702 10.66 12.06 16.36
C THR A 702 11.91 12.49 17.14
N ASP A 703 12.23 11.80 18.25
CA ASP A 703 13.33 12.14 19.19
C ASP A 703 13.41 13.65 19.51
N SER A 704 12.27 14.28 19.80
CA SER A 704 12.20 15.72 20.10
C SER A 704 13.05 16.15 21.31
N MET A 705 13.31 15.22 22.25
CA MET A 705 14.15 15.44 23.43
C MET A 705 15.64 15.22 23.18
N GLY A 706 16.03 14.70 22.00
CA GLY A 706 17.42 14.40 21.64
C GLY A 706 18.07 13.25 22.42
N HIS A 707 17.29 12.48 23.18
CA HIS A 707 17.79 11.39 24.04
C HIS A 707 18.43 10.28 23.20
N PHE A 708 17.77 9.86 22.12
CA PHE A 708 18.31 8.82 21.24
C PHE A 708 19.46 9.34 20.40
N THR A 709 19.47 10.63 20.08
CA THR A 709 20.58 11.28 19.37
C THR A 709 21.86 11.29 20.24
N ARG A 710 21.79 11.72 21.51
CA ARG A 710 22.94 11.70 22.44
C ARG A 710 23.51 10.30 22.66
N ARG A 711 22.62 9.32 22.85
CA ARG A 711 23.04 7.92 22.98
C ARG A 711 23.74 7.38 21.73
N PHE A 712 23.37 7.88 20.54
CA PHE A 712 24.05 7.51 19.31
C PHE A 712 25.46 8.10 19.24
N GLU A 713 25.64 9.37 19.66
CA GLU A 713 26.95 10.01 19.77
C GLU A 713 27.89 9.21 20.69
N ASP A 714 27.38 8.74 21.83
CA ASP A 714 28.14 7.89 22.76
C ASP A 714 28.59 6.58 22.09
N ILE A 715 27.73 5.95 21.29
CA ILE A 715 28.07 4.73 20.54
C ILE A 715 29.13 5.03 19.47
N LEU A 716 29.04 6.18 18.82
CA LEU A 716 30.00 6.62 17.79
C LEU A 716 31.40 6.92 18.35
N THR A 717 31.58 7.11 19.66
CA THR A 717 32.92 7.22 20.26
C THR A 717 33.80 6.00 19.98
N LYS A 718 33.18 4.82 19.79
CA LYS A 718 33.86 3.55 19.48
C LYS A 718 33.86 3.21 17.99
N LEU A 719 33.52 4.15 17.10
CA LEU A 719 33.39 3.91 15.65
C LEU A 719 34.70 3.40 15.03
N ASN A 720 34.58 2.36 14.19
CA ASN A 720 35.66 1.72 13.43
C ASN A 720 35.10 1.19 12.09
N LYS A 721 35.98 0.85 11.14
CA LYS A 721 35.61 0.37 9.79
C LYS A 721 34.71 -0.87 9.78
N LYS A 722 34.85 -1.77 10.76
CA LYS A 722 34.06 -3.02 10.83
C LYS A 722 32.71 -2.83 11.52
N ASN A 723 32.62 -1.92 12.50
CA ASN A 723 31.39 -1.71 13.28
C ASN A 723 30.44 -0.69 12.64
N SER A 724 30.91 0.12 11.68
CA SER A 724 30.08 1.11 10.97
C SER A 724 28.85 0.50 10.31
N VAL A 725 29.00 -0.70 9.73
CA VAL A 725 27.95 -1.41 8.97
C VAL A 725 27.10 -2.32 9.89
N THR A 726 27.59 -2.66 11.09
CA THR A 726 26.91 -3.58 12.03
C THR A 726 26.34 -2.83 13.22
N ASP A 727 27.16 -2.54 14.23
CA ASP A 727 26.71 -2.02 15.53
C ASP A 727 26.36 -0.53 15.49
N CYS A 728 27.07 0.23 14.65
CA CYS A 728 26.87 1.67 14.43
C CYS A 728 26.03 1.96 13.18
N CYS A 729 25.33 0.95 12.63
CA CYS A 729 24.44 1.13 11.48
C CYS A 729 23.22 1.98 11.90
N ILE A 730 22.98 3.08 11.19
CA ILE A 730 21.97 4.08 11.55
C ILE A 730 20.57 3.46 11.57
N GLU A 731 20.20 2.72 10.52
CA GLU A 731 18.87 2.11 10.42
C GLU A 731 18.65 1.06 11.51
N THR A 732 19.64 0.22 11.80
CA THR A 732 19.55 -0.80 12.86
C THR A 732 19.40 -0.15 14.24
N TYR A 733 20.10 0.95 14.48
CA TYR A 733 19.98 1.73 15.71
C TYR A 733 18.60 2.38 15.85
N LEU A 734 18.10 3.01 14.78
CA LEU A 734 16.78 3.64 14.78
C LEU A 734 15.66 2.62 14.97
N MET A 735 15.72 1.44 14.32
CA MET A 735 14.74 0.38 14.55
C MET A 735 14.72 -0.14 15.99
N LYS A 736 15.88 -0.20 16.66
CA LYS A 736 15.97 -0.58 18.08
C LYS A 736 15.41 0.53 18.97
N SER A 737 15.73 1.79 18.66
CA SER A 737 15.31 2.98 19.39
C SER A 737 13.80 3.21 19.29
N GLU A 738 13.23 3.10 18.09
CA GLU A 738 11.78 3.18 17.86
C GLU A 738 11.05 2.08 18.63
N ARG A 739 11.57 0.85 18.58
CA ARG A 739 11.02 -0.26 19.36
C ARG A 739 11.06 0.05 20.87
N GLN A 740 12.17 0.56 21.37
CA GLN A 740 12.33 0.94 22.77
C GLN A 740 11.35 2.05 23.15
N PHE A 741 11.26 3.11 22.34
CA PHE A 741 10.29 4.19 22.53
C PHE A 741 8.85 3.68 22.62
N TYR A 742 8.41 2.78 21.74
CA TYR A 742 7.06 2.20 21.83
C TYR A 742 6.88 1.25 23.02
N TYR A 743 7.95 0.57 23.47
CA TYR A 743 7.90 -0.20 24.72
C TYR A 743 7.69 0.73 25.92
N ASP A 744 8.49 1.78 26.02
CA ASP A 744 8.44 2.73 27.12
C ASP A 744 7.14 3.54 27.11
N TYR A 745 6.64 3.92 25.92
CA TYR A 745 5.31 4.50 25.72
C TYR A 745 4.20 3.54 26.18
N SER A 746 4.30 2.27 25.81
CA SER A 746 3.34 1.24 26.27
C SER A 746 3.42 0.99 27.77
N ASP A 747 4.59 1.11 28.40
CA ASP A 747 4.79 0.96 29.84
C ASP A 747 4.25 2.16 30.61
N ALA A 748 4.50 3.38 30.13
CA ALA A 748 3.95 4.62 30.65
C ALA A 748 2.41 4.62 30.64
N GLN A 749 1.78 4.04 29.62
CA GLN A 749 0.32 3.84 29.57
C GLN A 749 -0.19 2.88 30.66
N LEU A 750 0.63 1.94 31.14
CA LEU A 750 0.27 0.96 32.17
C LEU A 750 0.47 1.50 33.59
N LYS A 751 1.34 2.50 33.78
CA LYS A 751 1.59 3.13 35.09
C LYS A 751 0.33 3.77 35.68
N LYS A 752 0.17 3.67 37.01
CA LYS A 752 -0.92 4.31 37.77
C LYS A 752 -0.80 5.83 37.64
N GLN A 753 -1.90 6.54 37.39
CA GLN A 753 -1.88 8.00 37.31
C GLN A 753 -1.26 8.54 38.61
N PRO A 754 -0.17 9.33 38.56
CA PRO A 754 0.32 9.97 39.77
C PRO A 754 -0.80 10.87 40.30
N LYS A 755 -1.13 10.75 41.59
CA LYS A 755 -1.97 11.75 42.26
C LYS A 755 -1.22 13.07 42.17
N ASP A 756 -1.90 14.11 41.70
CA ASP A 756 -1.39 15.45 41.45
C ASP A 756 -0.16 15.80 42.28
N ARG A 757 1.02 15.80 41.64
CA ARG A 757 2.14 16.59 42.13
C ARG A 757 2.02 17.93 41.44
N ALA A 758 1.71 18.96 42.23
CA ALA A 758 1.68 20.34 41.77
C ALA A 758 2.94 20.63 40.95
N ILE A 759 2.73 21.11 39.73
CA ILE A 759 3.78 21.59 38.84
C ILE A 759 4.50 22.71 39.58
N ALA A 760 5.75 22.47 40.00
CA ALA A 760 6.62 23.55 40.41
C ALA A 760 6.95 24.35 39.14
N LEU A 761 6.47 25.60 39.09
CA LEU A 761 6.84 26.55 38.04
C LEU A 761 8.36 26.74 38.03
N PRO A 762 9.02 26.79 36.85
CA PRO A 762 10.38 27.28 36.76
C PRO A 762 10.33 28.81 36.88
N GLY A 763 10.78 29.34 38.01
CA GLY A 763 10.74 30.78 38.27
C GLY A 763 11.83 31.26 39.21
N SER A 764 12.60 32.23 38.72
CA SER A 764 13.48 33.17 39.41
C SER A 764 14.86 32.69 39.86
N ASP A 765 15.82 32.98 38.98
CA ASP A 765 17.14 33.47 39.35
C ASP A 765 16.99 34.70 40.28
N SER A 766 17.44 34.60 41.53
CA SER A 766 17.91 35.75 42.33
C SER A 766 18.77 35.24 43.50
N GLY A 767 20.01 35.70 43.55
CA GLY A 767 21.07 35.03 44.30
C GLY A 767 21.14 35.32 45.80
N ARG A 768 21.97 34.52 46.48
CA ARG A 768 23.11 34.99 47.31
C ARG A 768 23.85 33.84 48.00
N HIS A 769 25.17 33.98 47.94
CA HIS A 769 26.22 33.61 48.88
C HIS A 769 26.77 32.18 48.98
N ASP A 770 28.05 32.12 48.57
CA ASP A 770 29.14 31.25 48.99
C ASP A 770 29.09 30.78 50.45
N SER A 771 29.42 29.50 50.65
CA SER A 771 30.50 29.06 51.55
C SER A 771 30.96 27.64 51.18
N PRO A 772 32.27 27.36 51.14
CA PRO A 772 32.83 26.06 50.79
C PRO A 772 33.09 25.21 52.05
N ASP A 773 32.78 23.91 51.99
CA ASP A 773 33.59 22.80 52.54
C ASP A 773 32.77 21.52 52.74
N GLY A 774 33.37 20.37 52.39
CA GLY A 774 32.91 19.08 52.91
C GLY A 774 32.88 17.90 51.92
N ARG A 775 34.07 17.40 51.57
CA ARG A 775 34.39 16.06 51.04
C ARG A 775 33.32 14.95 51.19
N GLY A 776 32.94 14.37 50.06
CA GLY A 776 33.30 13.01 49.68
C GLY A 776 32.47 11.85 50.24
N SER A 777 31.72 11.17 49.36
CA SER A 777 31.66 9.70 49.34
C SER A 777 30.95 9.19 48.09
N TYR A 778 31.68 8.35 47.34
CA TYR A 778 31.22 7.52 46.24
C TYR A 778 29.97 6.73 46.60
N ALA A 779 28.96 6.78 45.74
CA ALA A 779 27.97 5.71 45.61
C ALA A 779 27.54 5.61 44.15
N SER A 780 28.28 4.76 43.42
CA SER A 780 27.79 4.13 42.20
C SER A 780 26.57 3.28 42.54
N ALA A 781 25.38 3.73 42.17
CA ALA A 781 24.17 2.90 42.20
C ALA A 781 23.31 3.23 40.97
N GLN A 782 23.41 2.34 39.98
CA GLN A 782 22.44 2.02 38.93
C GLN A 782 21.21 2.93 38.81
N SER A 783 21.21 3.80 37.80
CA SER A 783 20.02 4.51 37.33
C SER A 783 19.55 3.95 35.98
N ASP A 784 19.02 2.72 35.98
CA ASP A 784 18.26 2.19 34.83
C ASP A 784 16.78 2.66 34.85
N SER A 785 16.38 3.51 35.80
CA SER A 785 15.00 3.99 35.96
C SER A 785 14.72 5.37 35.34
N ASP A 786 15.74 6.13 34.93
CA ASP A 786 15.58 7.53 34.54
C ASP A 786 14.80 7.71 33.21
N GLY A 787 14.95 6.79 32.27
CA GLY A 787 14.30 6.88 30.96
C GLY A 787 12.77 6.79 30.99
N THR A 788 12.19 6.11 31.99
CA THR A 788 10.73 5.94 32.08
C THR A 788 10.01 7.14 32.67
N ASP A 789 10.72 7.96 33.46
CA ASP A 789 10.15 9.14 34.13
C ASP A 789 10.13 10.36 33.20
N GLU A 790 11.04 10.43 32.23
CA GLU A 790 11.06 11.50 31.22
C GLU A 790 9.93 11.34 30.18
N ILE A 791 9.67 10.13 29.71
CA ILE A 791 8.56 9.84 28.79
C ILE A 791 7.22 10.11 29.49
N ASP A 792 7.10 9.80 30.78
CA ASP A 792 5.93 10.15 31.58
C ASP A 792 5.71 11.67 31.65
N ARG A 793 6.79 12.47 31.85
CA ARG A 793 6.71 13.94 31.81
C ARG A 793 6.31 14.46 30.43
N TRP A 794 6.85 13.87 29.37
CA TRP A 794 6.54 14.25 28.00
C TRP A 794 5.08 13.95 27.62
N LEU A 795 4.54 12.80 28.03
CA LEU A 795 3.13 12.47 27.81
C LEU A 795 2.18 13.38 28.58
N LEU A 796 2.58 13.85 29.77
CA LEU A 796 1.83 14.85 30.52
C LEU A 796 1.84 16.23 29.83
N GLN A 797 2.98 16.64 29.26
CA GLN A 797 3.05 17.87 28.44
C GLN A 797 2.13 17.82 27.22
N LEU A 798 1.92 16.63 26.64
CA LEU A 798 1.00 16.40 25.52
C LEU A 798 -0.47 16.23 25.95
N GLY A 799 -0.80 16.38 27.23
CA GLY A 799 -2.19 16.27 27.72
C GLY A 799 -2.80 14.86 27.61
N TYR A 800 -1.97 13.81 27.55
CA TYR A 800 -2.44 12.43 27.33
C TYR A 800 -3.22 11.87 28.53
N ARG A 801 -4.46 11.38 28.30
CA ARG A 801 -5.33 10.81 29.34
C ARG A 801 -5.24 9.27 29.37
N ARG A 802 -4.78 8.70 30.48
CA ARG A 802 -4.51 7.26 30.61
C ARG A 802 -5.81 6.40 30.58
N PRO A 803 -5.81 5.18 30.00
CA PRO A 803 -6.99 4.32 29.86
C PRO A 803 -7.61 3.80 31.19
N MET A 804 -8.86 3.31 31.12
CA MET A 804 -9.59 2.71 32.26
C MET A 804 -8.88 1.48 32.84
N VAL A 805 -9.12 1.16 34.12
CA VAL A 805 -8.43 0.08 34.86
C VAL A 805 -8.53 -1.29 34.17
N ILE A 806 -9.72 -1.65 33.66
CA ILE A 806 -9.94 -2.94 32.96
C ILE A 806 -9.18 -2.98 31.62
N GLN A 807 -9.16 -1.86 30.89
CA GLN A 807 -8.38 -1.75 29.65
C GLN A 807 -6.88 -1.84 29.91
N ARG A 808 -6.40 -1.29 31.04
CA ARG A 808 -5.01 -1.44 31.50
C ARG A 808 -4.68 -2.90 31.83
N PHE A 809 -5.57 -3.61 32.52
CA PHE A 809 -5.40 -5.05 32.78
C PHE A 809 -5.28 -5.83 31.46
N MET A 810 -6.18 -5.59 30.51
CA MET A 810 -6.19 -6.30 29.22
C MET A 810 -4.96 -6.01 28.36
N ARG A 811 -4.35 -4.83 28.49
CA ARG A 811 -3.11 -4.42 27.81
C ARG A 811 -1.84 -4.90 28.51
N ARG A 812 -1.92 -5.39 29.75
CA ARG A 812 -0.77 -5.94 30.47
C ARG A 812 -0.17 -7.09 29.66
N ARG A 813 1.16 -7.11 29.54
CA ARG A 813 1.89 -8.12 28.79
C ARG A 813 2.38 -9.22 29.73
N ILE A 814 2.10 -10.47 29.38
CA ILE A 814 2.72 -11.65 29.98
C ILE A 814 3.77 -12.12 28.95
N GLY A 815 5.04 -11.87 29.25
CA GLY A 815 6.11 -11.98 28.25
C GLY A 815 5.83 -11.03 27.07
N ASN A 816 5.72 -11.58 25.86
CA ASN A 816 5.42 -10.81 24.64
C ASN A 816 3.91 -10.71 24.31
N TRP A 817 3.04 -11.31 25.12
CA TRP A 817 1.61 -11.42 24.82
C TRP A 817 0.77 -10.46 25.65
N PRO A 818 -0.04 -9.58 25.03
CA PRO A 818 -1.04 -8.87 25.79
C PRO A 818 -2.17 -9.82 26.22
N ILE A 819 -2.73 -9.62 27.40
CA ILE A 819 -3.77 -10.49 27.97
C ILE A 819 -4.99 -10.61 27.04
N TYR A 820 -5.42 -9.53 26.39
CA TYR A 820 -6.55 -9.61 25.45
C TYR A 820 -6.32 -10.60 24.30
N SER A 821 -5.07 -10.73 23.83
CA SER A 821 -4.75 -11.64 22.73
C SER A 821 -4.83 -13.11 23.15
N LEU A 822 -4.53 -13.42 24.41
CA LEU A 822 -4.71 -14.77 24.95
C LEU A 822 -6.19 -15.15 24.96
N PHE A 823 -7.08 -14.23 25.33
CA PHE A 823 -8.53 -14.45 25.27
C PHE A 823 -9.03 -14.60 23.82
N LEU A 824 -8.53 -13.80 22.87
CA LEU A 824 -8.87 -13.99 21.45
C LEU A 824 -8.35 -15.33 20.89
N GLY A 825 -7.13 -15.74 21.30
CA GLY A 825 -6.57 -17.05 20.96
C GLY A 825 -7.39 -18.21 21.55
N LEU A 826 -7.88 -18.07 22.78
CA LEU A 826 -8.81 -19.03 23.38
C LEU A 826 -10.13 -19.13 22.58
N GLY A 827 -10.62 -17.99 22.08
CA GLY A 827 -11.78 -17.96 21.18
C GLY A 827 -11.55 -18.75 19.90
N GLN A 828 -10.36 -18.63 19.29
CA GLN A 828 -9.96 -19.43 18.13
C GLN A 828 -9.92 -20.93 18.47
N ILE A 829 -9.37 -21.32 19.63
CA ILE A 829 -9.26 -22.73 20.05
C ILE A 829 -10.65 -23.36 20.23
N ILE A 830 -11.57 -22.66 20.91
CA ILE A 830 -12.94 -23.15 21.13
C ILE A 830 -13.76 -23.18 19.82
N ALA A 831 -13.42 -22.33 18.84
CA ALA A 831 -14.14 -22.25 17.57
C ALA A 831 -13.69 -23.24 16.48
N THR A 832 -12.87 -24.23 16.82
CA THR A 832 -12.22 -25.13 15.83
C THR A 832 -13.18 -25.94 14.97
N ASN A 833 -14.32 -26.41 15.53
CA ASN A 833 -15.26 -27.23 14.76
C ASN A 833 -16.71 -27.05 15.26
N SER A 834 -17.64 -27.00 14.31
CA SER A 834 -19.08 -26.80 14.52
C SER A 834 -19.75 -27.94 15.29
N SER A 835 -19.17 -29.14 15.30
CA SER A 835 -19.71 -30.34 15.97
C SER A 835 -19.00 -30.71 17.30
N GLN A 836 -18.14 -29.86 17.85
CA GLN A 836 -17.40 -30.21 19.10
C GLN A 836 -18.32 -30.49 20.29
N ILE A 837 -19.44 -29.80 20.36
CA ILE A 837 -20.39 -29.96 21.46
C ILE A 837 -21.13 -31.31 21.39
N THR A 838 -21.27 -31.91 20.20
CA THR A 838 -21.90 -33.24 20.06
C THR A 838 -20.95 -34.37 20.50
N LEU A 839 -19.63 -34.14 20.43
CA LEU A 839 -18.61 -35.03 21.00
C LEU A 839 -18.66 -35.11 22.53
N LEU A 840 -19.05 -34.03 23.22
CA LEU A 840 -19.19 -34.03 24.69
C LEU A 840 -20.36 -34.89 25.17
N VAL A 841 -21.37 -35.06 24.32
CA VAL A 841 -22.60 -35.84 24.60
C VAL A 841 -22.45 -37.30 24.12
N GLY A 842 -21.37 -37.65 23.41
CA GLY A 842 -21.07 -39.03 23.00
C GLY A 842 -21.75 -39.53 21.72
N GLN A 843 -22.46 -38.67 20.99
CA GLN A 843 -23.17 -39.06 19.76
C GLN A 843 -22.20 -39.19 18.56
N VAL A 844 -21.34 -40.20 18.57
CA VAL A 844 -20.40 -40.47 17.46
C VAL A 844 -21.13 -41.22 16.35
N GLY A 845 -21.75 -40.45 15.44
CA GLY A 845 -22.47 -41.00 14.29
C GLY A 845 -23.80 -40.29 14.03
N GLU A 846 -23.77 -38.97 13.88
CA GLU A 846 -24.96 -38.17 13.62
C GLU A 846 -25.75 -38.70 12.41
N THR A 847 -27.08 -38.81 12.57
CA THR A 847 -28.00 -39.02 11.44
C THR A 847 -27.76 -37.93 10.40
N ALA A 848 -27.82 -38.26 9.10
CA ALA A 848 -27.54 -37.30 8.01
C ALA A 848 -28.27 -35.96 8.19
N VAL A 849 -29.51 -35.99 8.73
CA VAL A 849 -30.33 -34.81 9.04
C VAL A 849 -29.63 -33.84 10.01
N LYS A 850 -29.02 -34.33 11.09
CA LYS A 850 -28.32 -33.48 12.08
C LYS A 850 -27.11 -32.77 11.45
N VAL A 851 -26.32 -33.49 10.66
CA VAL A 851 -25.17 -32.94 9.93
C VAL A 851 -25.62 -31.84 8.96
N TYR A 852 -26.72 -32.05 8.23
CA TYR A 852 -27.28 -31.02 7.34
C TYR A 852 -27.73 -29.78 8.08
N VAL A 853 -28.45 -29.95 9.19
CA VAL A 853 -28.95 -28.83 10.00
C VAL A 853 -27.78 -28.03 10.60
N ILE A 854 -26.80 -28.71 11.20
CA ILE A 854 -25.63 -28.05 11.80
C ILE A 854 -24.79 -27.34 10.73
N ALA A 855 -24.54 -27.98 9.58
CA ALA A 855 -23.80 -27.37 8.47
C ALA A 855 -24.55 -26.16 7.86
N ALA A 856 -25.89 -26.22 7.78
CA ALA A 856 -26.71 -25.10 7.31
C ALA A 856 -26.67 -23.91 8.28
N ILE A 857 -26.83 -24.17 9.59
CA ILE A 857 -26.70 -23.16 10.64
C ILE A 857 -25.31 -22.52 10.61
N TYR A 858 -24.26 -23.33 10.44
CA TYR A 858 -22.89 -22.85 10.35
C TYR A 858 -22.65 -21.96 9.11
N CYS A 859 -23.22 -22.34 7.95
CA CYS A 859 -23.16 -21.54 6.72
C CYS A 859 -23.86 -20.18 6.88
N VAL A 860 -25.11 -20.18 7.35
CA VAL A 860 -25.90 -18.94 7.52
C VAL A 860 -25.26 -18.02 8.57
N SER A 861 -24.79 -18.57 9.69
CA SER A 861 -24.12 -17.79 10.73
C SER A 861 -22.79 -17.20 10.27
N SER A 862 -22.00 -17.91 9.44
CA SER A 862 -20.76 -17.37 8.85
C SER A 862 -21.02 -16.11 8.01
N ILE A 863 -22.11 -16.12 7.23
CA ILE A 863 -22.57 -14.96 6.45
C ILE A 863 -23.05 -13.84 7.39
N ALA A 864 -23.80 -14.18 8.43
CA ALA A 864 -24.28 -13.19 9.42
C ALA A 864 -23.13 -12.48 10.13
N TRP A 865 -22.08 -13.22 10.52
CA TRP A 865 -20.87 -12.67 11.14
C TRP A 865 -20.15 -11.67 10.25
N TRP A 866 -20.09 -11.90 8.93
CA TRP A 866 -19.56 -10.91 7.99
C TRP A 866 -20.36 -9.61 8.03
N PHE A 867 -21.68 -9.68 8.01
CA PHE A 867 -22.52 -8.47 8.07
C PHE A 867 -22.41 -7.75 9.41
N ILE A 868 -22.31 -8.47 10.52
CA ILE A 868 -22.08 -7.88 11.85
C ILE A 868 -20.73 -7.15 11.86
N TYR A 869 -19.66 -7.80 11.44
CA TYR A 869 -18.33 -7.18 11.37
C TYR A 869 -18.30 -5.97 10.44
N HIS A 870 -18.95 -6.04 9.28
CA HIS A 870 -18.95 -4.95 8.30
C HIS A 870 -19.81 -3.75 8.70
N ARG A 871 -20.84 -3.94 9.53
CA ARG A 871 -21.76 -2.86 9.96
C ARG A 871 -21.46 -2.30 11.35
N SER A 872 -20.83 -3.06 12.23
CA SER A 872 -20.65 -2.71 13.63
C SER A 872 -19.18 -2.74 14.07
N PRO A 873 -18.82 -2.05 15.17
CA PRO A 873 -17.49 -2.16 15.77
C PRO A 873 -17.04 -3.60 15.97
N ALA A 874 -15.75 -3.87 15.74
CA ALA A 874 -15.19 -5.22 15.86
C ALA A 874 -15.36 -5.84 17.26
N VAL A 875 -15.51 -5.01 18.32
CA VAL A 875 -15.85 -5.49 19.68
C VAL A 875 -17.08 -6.40 19.65
N PHE A 876 -18.16 -6.04 18.96
CA PHE A 876 -19.38 -6.85 18.94
C PHE A 876 -19.15 -8.22 18.28
N ALA A 877 -18.42 -8.23 17.17
CA ALA A 877 -18.07 -9.45 16.45
C ALA A 877 -17.17 -10.39 17.29
N LEU A 878 -16.39 -9.86 18.23
CA LEU A 878 -15.48 -10.63 19.09
C LEU A 878 -16.08 -11.00 20.45
N THR A 879 -17.09 -10.29 20.94
CA THR A 879 -17.70 -10.54 22.27
C THR A 879 -18.97 -11.39 22.19
N LEU A 880 -19.81 -11.16 21.17
CA LEU A 880 -21.07 -11.87 21.01
C LEU A 880 -20.91 -13.40 20.96
N PRO A 881 -19.87 -13.98 20.30
CA PRO A 881 -19.66 -15.43 20.32
C PRO A 881 -19.51 -16.01 21.73
N TRP A 882 -18.85 -15.32 22.66
CA TRP A 882 -18.66 -15.80 24.04
C TRP A 882 -19.98 -15.91 24.81
N PHE A 883 -20.90 -14.99 24.58
CA PHE A 883 -22.24 -15.06 25.16
C PHE A 883 -23.05 -16.20 24.54
N LEU A 884 -22.88 -16.48 23.24
CA LEU A 884 -23.51 -17.62 22.57
C LEU A 884 -22.93 -18.96 23.07
N TYR A 885 -21.61 -19.05 23.31
CA TYR A 885 -21.01 -20.22 23.96
C TYR A 885 -21.55 -20.44 25.36
N CYS A 886 -21.63 -19.39 26.17
CA CYS A 886 -22.23 -19.44 27.51
C CYS A 886 -23.67 -19.98 27.44
N LEU A 887 -24.48 -19.46 26.53
CA LEU A 887 -25.86 -19.92 26.32
C LEU A 887 -25.92 -21.40 25.92
N ALA A 888 -25.07 -21.85 24.98
CA ALA A 888 -25.03 -23.25 24.56
C ALA A 888 -24.67 -24.19 25.73
N PHE A 889 -23.67 -23.83 26.52
CA PHE A 889 -23.26 -24.61 27.69
C PHE A 889 -24.34 -24.61 28.79
N ILE A 890 -25.03 -23.49 29.06
CA ILE A 890 -26.16 -23.47 29.99
C ILE A 890 -27.27 -24.42 29.54
N ILE A 891 -27.63 -24.40 28.24
CA ILE A 891 -28.68 -25.28 27.70
C ILE A 891 -28.29 -26.77 27.89
N ILE A 892 -27.02 -27.13 27.67
CA ILE A 892 -26.54 -28.49 27.94
C ILE A 892 -26.53 -28.81 29.43
N GLY A 893 -26.06 -27.89 30.28
CA GLY A 893 -25.99 -28.08 31.72
C GLY A 893 -27.36 -28.29 32.36
N VAL A 894 -28.41 -27.68 31.79
CA VAL A 894 -29.81 -27.85 32.24
C VAL A 894 -30.48 -29.08 31.64
N SER A 895 -29.96 -29.61 30.51
CA SER A 895 -30.57 -30.73 29.79
C SER A 895 -30.81 -32.01 30.63
N PRO A 896 -29.98 -32.41 31.62
CA PRO A 896 -30.25 -33.59 32.45
C PRO A 896 -31.52 -33.48 33.31
N PHE A 897 -31.96 -32.26 33.63
CA PHE A 897 -33.15 -32.00 34.45
C PHE A 897 -34.45 -32.01 33.65
N GLY A 898 -34.41 -32.26 32.33
CA GLY A 898 -35.61 -32.37 31.51
C GLY A 898 -36.52 -33.53 31.94
N LEU A 899 -37.83 -33.27 32.05
CA LEU A 899 -38.83 -34.26 32.49
C LEU A 899 -39.06 -35.39 31.47
N THR A 900 -38.85 -35.12 30.17
CA THR A 900 -39.10 -36.08 29.08
C THR A 900 -37.83 -36.38 28.28
N SER A 901 -37.64 -37.62 27.84
CA SER A 901 -36.50 -38.05 27.01
C SER A 901 -36.41 -37.26 25.69
N LEU A 902 -37.57 -36.94 25.10
CA LEU A 902 -37.68 -36.11 23.90
C LEU A 902 -37.26 -34.65 24.15
N GLY A 903 -37.60 -34.09 25.32
CA GLY A 903 -37.17 -32.75 25.73
C GLY A 903 -35.65 -32.65 25.94
N ARG A 904 -35.02 -33.69 26.49
CA ARG A 904 -33.55 -33.74 26.64
C ARG A 904 -32.84 -33.78 25.30
N ALA A 905 -33.31 -34.61 24.37
CA ALA A 905 -32.75 -34.70 23.02
C ALA A 905 -32.88 -33.38 22.24
N TRP A 906 -34.01 -32.69 22.39
CA TRP A 906 -34.21 -31.36 21.79
C TRP A 906 -33.30 -30.29 22.41
N ALA A 907 -33.16 -30.27 23.74
CA ALA A 907 -32.24 -29.35 24.41
C ALA A 907 -30.79 -29.52 23.91
N GLN A 908 -30.34 -30.77 23.74
CA GLN A 908 -29.02 -31.07 23.17
C GLN A 908 -28.87 -30.61 21.71
N ASN A 909 -29.90 -30.80 20.87
CA ASN A 909 -29.87 -30.34 19.48
C ASN A 909 -29.88 -28.79 19.39
N VAL A 910 -30.66 -28.10 20.23
CA VAL A 910 -30.68 -26.64 20.30
C VAL A 910 -29.33 -26.11 20.76
N ALA A 911 -28.73 -26.71 21.79
CA ALA A 911 -27.39 -26.36 22.22
C ALA A 911 -26.34 -26.57 21.11
N ALA A 912 -26.45 -27.66 20.34
CA ALA A 912 -25.59 -27.91 19.18
C ALA A 912 -25.73 -26.83 18.11
N GLY A 913 -26.96 -26.40 17.83
CA GLY A 913 -27.23 -25.28 16.93
C GLY A 913 -26.61 -23.96 17.41
N VAL A 914 -26.83 -23.59 18.69
CA VAL A 914 -26.29 -22.35 19.28
C VAL A 914 -24.76 -22.36 19.29
N TYR A 915 -24.14 -23.50 19.62
CA TYR A 915 -22.69 -23.67 19.56
C TYR A 915 -22.15 -23.54 18.13
N ALA A 916 -22.85 -24.10 17.13
CA ALA A 916 -22.47 -23.97 15.73
C ALA A 916 -22.48 -22.51 15.27
N VAL A 917 -23.45 -21.70 15.73
CA VAL A 917 -23.48 -20.24 15.49
C VAL A 917 -22.29 -19.54 16.15
N ALA A 918 -21.91 -19.92 17.37
CA ALA A 918 -20.74 -19.36 18.04
C ALA A 918 -19.43 -19.76 17.32
N SER A 919 -19.29 -21.03 16.94
CA SER A 919 -18.09 -21.59 16.31
C SER A 919 -17.79 -21.03 14.93
N SER A 920 -18.79 -20.56 14.17
CA SER A 920 -18.54 -19.93 12.87
C SER A 920 -17.80 -18.59 12.97
N SER A 921 -17.68 -18.02 14.17
CA SER A 921 -16.86 -16.81 14.41
C SER A 921 -15.35 -17.08 14.49
N GLY A 922 -14.89 -18.34 14.44
CA GLY A 922 -13.46 -18.71 14.60
C GLY A 922 -12.51 -17.97 13.67
N SER A 923 -12.94 -17.71 12.43
CA SER A 923 -12.15 -16.95 11.46
C SER A 923 -11.98 -15.48 11.82
N LEU A 924 -12.94 -14.89 12.54
CA LEU A 924 -12.82 -13.52 13.04
C LEU A 924 -11.79 -13.45 14.16
N PHE A 925 -11.78 -14.41 15.08
CA PHE A 925 -10.75 -14.50 16.11
C PHE A 925 -9.35 -14.61 15.48
N PHE A 926 -9.16 -15.48 14.49
CA PHE A 926 -7.88 -15.60 13.80
C PHE A 926 -7.45 -14.30 13.09
N ALA A 927 -8.33 -13.70 12.29
CA ALA A 927 -7.96 -12.55 11.45
C ALA A 927 -7.79 -11.24 12.25
N LEU A 928 -8.56 -11.06 13.33
CA LEU A 928 -8.55 -9.86 14.17
C LEU A 928 -7.63 -9.97 15.39
N ASN A 929 -7.14 -11.17 15.72
CA ASN A 929 -6.11 -11.30 16.74
C ASN A 929 -4.89 -10.47 16.32
N PHE A 930 -4.36 -9.69 17.27
CA PHE A 930 -3.26 -8.74 17.04
C PHE A 930 -3.57 -7.57 16.10
N GLY A 931 -4.83 -7.27 15.81
CA GLY A 931 -5.23 -6.12 14.99
C GLY A 931 -4.62 -4.78 15.44
N ASP A 932 -4.60 -4.53 16.75
CA ASP A 932 -4.03 -3.32 17.38
C ASP A 932 -2.49 -3.25 17.28
N GLN A 933 -1.83 -4.36 16.96
CA GLN A 933 -0.36 -4.48 16.92
C GLN A 933 0.18 -4.44 15.48
N GLY A 934 -0.44 -3.65 14.60
CA GLY A 934 -0.16 -3.61 13.15
C GLY A 934 1.30 -3.37 12.74
N ALA A 935 2.19 -3.00 13.65
CA ALA A 935 3.62 -2.78 13.44
C ALA A 935 4.54 -3.88 14.04
N VAL A 936 3.98 -4.96 14.61
CA VAL A 936 4.81 -6.04 15.17
C VAL A 936 5.46 -6.85 14.03
N PRO A 937 6.79 -7.11 14.09
CA PRO A 937 7.49 -7.90 13.08
C PRO A 937 6.79 -9.23 12.78
N VAL A 938 6.70 -9.59 11.49
CA VAL A 938 6.02 -10.81 11.01
C VAL A 938 6.45 -12.08 11.76
N LYS A 939 7.73 -12.16 12.17
CA LYS A 939 8.30 -13.26 12.95
C LYS A 939 7.60 -13.49 14.30
N ASP A 940 7.21 -12.42 14.99
CA ASP A 940 6.59 -12.52 16.31
C ASP A 940 5.14 -12.96 16.13
N TRP A 941 4.49 -12.46 15.08
CA TRP A 941 3.14 -12.90 14.73
C TRP A 941 3.10 -14.37 14.30
N MET A 942 4.06 -14.82 13.48
CA MET A 942 4.23 -16.22 13.06
C MET A 942 4.32 -17.15 14.27
N PHE A 943 5.27 -16.89 15.18
CA PHE A 943 5.47 -17.72 16.36
C PHE A 943 4.19 -17.83 17.20
N ARG A 944 3.45 -16.74 17.32
CA ARG A 944 2.20 -16.70 18.09
C ARG A 944 1.08 -17.51 17.44
N ALA A 945 0.89 -17.37 16.12
CA ALA A 945 -0.11 -18.12 15.38
C ALA A 945 0.18 -19.64 15.45
N SER A 946 1.44 -20.05 15.27
CA SER A 946 1.83 -21.46 15.40
C SER A 946 1.66 -22.01 16.82
N MET A 947 1.85 -21.17 17.84
CA MET A 947 1.62 -21.57 19.24
C MET A 947 0.13 -21.80 19.52
N ILE A 948 -0.76 -20.91 19.05
CA ILE A 948 -2.22 -21.09 19.17
C ILE A 948 -2.65 -22.37 18.46
N GLN A 949 -2.14 -22.60 17.25
CA GLN A 949 -2.45 -23.80 16.46
C GLN A 949 -2.00 -25.08 17.18
N GLY A 950 -0.79 -25.11 17.74
CA GLY A 950 -0.32 -26.27 18.51
C GLY A 950 -1.19 -26.58 19.74
N ILE A 951 -1.64 -25.54 20.48
CA ILE A 951 -2.55 -25.72 21.62
C ILE A 951 -3.93 -26.22 21.16
N GLN A 952 -4.41 -25.72 20.04
CA GLN A 952 -5.68 -26.13 19.42
C GLN A 952 -5.71 -27.63 19.09
N GLN A 953 -4.58 -28.19 18.66
CA GLN A 953 -4.44 -29.63 18.42
C GLN A 953 -4.55 -30.46 19.68
N ILE A 954 -3.85 -30.06 20.75
CA ILE A 954 -3.92 -30.74 22.06
C ILE A 954 -5.36 -30.74 22.59
N TYR A 955 -6.06 -29.61 22.44
CA TYR A 955 -7.47 -29.51 22.81
C TYR A 955 -8.35 -30.48 22.01
N THR A 956 -8.14 -30.56 20.69
CA THR A 956 -8.90 -31.48 19.81
C THR A 956 -8.66 -32.94 20.17
N VAL A 957 -7.41 -33.33 20.45
CA VAL A 957 -7.04 -34.69 20.90
C VAL A 957 -7.76 -35.05 22.21
N ALA A 958 -7.80 -34.13 23.17
CA ALA A 958 -8.46 -34.34 24.46
C ALA A 958 -9.97 -34.53 24.32
N LEU A 959 -10.63 -33.75 23.45
CA LEU A 959 -12.05 -33.90 23.16
C LEU A 959 -12.37 -35.25 22.51
N TRP A 960 -11.54 -35.70 21.55
CA TRP A 960 -11.72 -37.00 20.91
C TRP A 960 -11.43 -38.17 21.85
N PHE A 961 -10.48 -38.02 22.79
CA PHE A 961 -10.28 -39.00 23.86
C PHE A 961 -11.53 -39.15 24.73
N TRP A 962 -12.09 -38.03 25.20
CA TRP A 962 -13.32 -38.02 25.98
C TRP A 962 -14.47 -38.69 25.21
N SER A 963 -14.67 -38.30 23.94
CA SER A 963 -15.68 -38.87 23.07
C SER A 963 -15.52 -40.40 22.92
N SER A 964 -14.30 -40.88 22.65
CA SER A 964 -14.02 -42.31 22.53
C SER A 964 -14.33 -43.10 23.80
N LYS A 965 -14.08 -42.51 24.98
CA LYS A 965 -14.40 -43.12 26.28
C LYS A 965 -15.90 -43.20 26.52
N VAL A 966 -16.64 -42.17 26.15
CA VAL A 966 -18.10 -42.13 26.25
C VAL A 966 -18.72 -43.17 25.31
N THR A 967 -18.28 -43.26 24.06
CA THR A 967 -18.78 -44.26 23.09
C THR A 967 -18.43 -45.69 23.49
N ALA A 968 -17.24 -45.93 24.05
CA ALA A 968 -16.87 -47.26 24.56
C ALA A 968 -17.75 -47.71 25.75
N ALA A 969 -18.17 -46.77 26.60
CA ALA A 969 -19.09 -47.05 27.70
C ALA A 969 -20.51 -47.39 27.19
N GLU A 970 -20.95 -46.76 26.09
CA GLU A 970 -22.23 -47.02 25.43
C GLU A 970 -22.28 -48.43 24.80
N VAL A 971 -21.23 -48.83 24.08
CA VAL A 971 -21.12 -50.17 23.46
C VAL A 971 -20.98 -51.29 24.51
N GLY A 972 -20.41 -50.99 25.69
CA GLY A 972 -20.22 -51.92 26.80
C GLY A 972 -21.48 -52.21 27.65
N GLY A 973 -22.66 -51.72 27.26
CA GLY A 973 -23.92 -52.00 27.96
C GLY A 973 -24.12 -51.25 29.29
N VAL A 974 -23.22 -50.34 29.66
CA VAL A 974 -23.42 -49.42 30.79
C VAL A 974 -24.35 -48.31 30.32
N SER A 975 -25.61 -48.38 30.73
CA SER A 975 -26.66 -47.45 30.30
C SER A 975 -26.28 -45.98 30.51
N VAL A 976 -26.92 -45.12 29.70
CA VAL A 976 -26.91 -43.64 29.59
C VAL A 976 -27.09 -42.87 30.92
N ALA A 977 -27.08 -43.54 32.07
CA ALA A 977 -27.25 -42.95 33.40
C ALA A 977 -26.14 -41.98 33.82
N ALA A 978 -24.91 -42.10 33.28
CA ALA A 978 -23.81 -41.20 33.61
C ALA A 978 -23.91 -39.82 32.91
N LEU A 979 -24.48 -39.76 31.69
CA LEU A 979 -24.71 -38.52 30.93
C LEU A 979 -26.05 -37.85 31.24
N ASN A 980 -27.01 -38.60 31.81
CA ASN A 980 -28.25 -38.08 32.40
C ASN A 980 -28.09 -37.66 33.87
N SER A 981 -26.85 -37.62 34.37
CA SER A 981 -26.54 -37.31 35.78
C SER A 981 -26.15 -35.84 35.96
N TRP A 982 -26.28 -35.35 37.19
CA TRP A 982 -25.81 -34.03 37.64
C TRP A 982 -24.31 -33.79 37.33
N ARG A 983 -23.53 -34.85 37.07
CA ARG A 983 -22.11 -34.79 36.68
C ARG A 983 -21.87 -33.99 35.40
N LEU A 984 -22.77 -34.06 34.42
CA LEU A 984 -22.66 -33.23 33.20
C LEU A 984 -22.83 -31.75 33.54
N THR A 985 -23.83 -31.42 34.37
CA THR A 985 -24.07 -30.06 34.88
C THR A 985 -22.87 -29.53 35.67
N ALA A 986 -22.26 -30.36 36.53
CA ALA A 986 -21.11 -29.98 37.34
C ALA A 986 -19.87 -29.59 36.51
N VAL A 987 -19.70 -30.17 35.32
CA VAL A 987 -18.59 -29.84 34.42
C VAL A 987 -18.93 -28.65 33.52
N VAL A 988 -20.15 -28.59 33.00
CA VAL A 988 -20.52 -27.61 31.95
C VAL A 988 -20.88 -26.23 32.54
N MET A 989 -21.45 -26.15 33.74
CA MET A 989 -21.83 -24.87 34.36
C MET A 989 -20.63 -23.96 34.71
N PRO A 990 -19.52 -24.47 35.27
CA PRO A 990 -18.30 -23.67 35.44
C PRO A 990 -17.72 -23.15 34.12
N ILE A 991 -17.77 -23.95 33.05
CA ILE A 991 -17.32 -23.55 31.71
C ILE A 991 -18.19 -22.42 31.18
N ALA A 992 -19.51 -22.50 31.35
CA ALA A 992 -20.44 -21.42 30.97
C ALA A 992 -20.13 -20.11 31.73
N ALA A 993 -19.89 -20.21 33.04
CA ALA A 993 -19.51 -19.05 33.86
C ALA A 993 -18.19 -18.42 33.37
N LEU A 994 -17.20 -19.25 33.03
CA LEU A 994 -15.92 -18.78 32.47
C LEU A 994 -16.13 -18.05 31.14
N CYS A 995 -16.93 -18.61 30.21
CA CYS A 995 -17.26 -17.96 28.94
C CYS A 995 -17.94 -16.59 29.15
N LEU A 996 -18.84 -16.49 30.13
CA LEU A 996 -19.51 -15.23 30.48
C LEU A 996 -18.51 -14.17 30.97
N VAL A 997 -17.62 -14.54 31.90
CA VAL A 997 -16.59 -13.64 32.44
C VAL A 997 -15.68 -13.14 31.33
N ILE A 998 -15.22 -14.03 30.44
CA ILE A 998 -14.37 -13.65 29.30
C ILE A 998 -15.12 -12.72 28.34
N GLY A 999 -16.39 -13.00 28.05
CA GLY A 999 -17.23 -12.13 27.20
C GLY A 999 -17.36 -10.71 27.76
N VAL A 1000 -17.59 -10.57 29.06
CA VAL A 1000 -17.66 -9.26 29.75
C VAL A 1000 -16.30 -8.55 29.76
N LEU A 1001 -15.22 -9.27 30.06
CA LEU A 1001 -13.86 -8.72 30.05
C LEU A 1001 -13.47 -8.19 28.67
N LEU A 1002 -13.81 -8.90 27.59
CA LEU A 1002 -13.57 -8.44 26.21
C LEU A 1002 -14.43 -7.22 25.87
N ALA A 1003 -15.71 -7.20 26.26
CA ALA A 1003 -16.62 -6.09 25.98
C ALA A 1003 -16.17 -4.76 26.61
N LEU A 1004 -15.63 -4.81 27.83
CA LEU A 1004 -15.18 -3.62 28.56
C LEU A 1004 -13.69 -3.31 28.31
N GLY A 1005 -12.88 -4.34 28.10
CA GLY A 1005 -11.42 -4.24 28.15
C GLY A 1005 -10.69 -4.22 26.81
N LEU A 1006 -11.36 -4.46 25.68
CA LEU A 1006 -10.71 -4.36 24.36
C LEU A 1006 -10.23 -2.92 24.06
N PRO A 1007 -9.03 -2.76 23.44
CA PRO A 1007 -8.49 -1.48 22.97
C PRO A 1007 -9.42 -0.69 22.05
N ASN A 1008 -9.21 0.63 21.97
CA ASN A 1008 -9.97 1.54 21.09
C ASN A 1008 -9.95 1.12 19.62
N TYR A 1009 -8.86 0.49 19.15
CA TYR A 1009 -8.77 -0.10 17.82
C TYR A 1009 -9.98 -1.00 17.47
N TYR A 1010 -10.40 -1.87 18.39
CA TYR A 1010 -11.52 -2.79 18.16
C TYR A 1010 -12.89 -2.12 18.29
N ARG A 1011 -12.95 -0.94 18.92
CA ARG A 1011 -14.18 -0.16 19.11
C ARG A 1011 -14.55 0.66 17.88
N GLN A 1012 -13.67 0.70 16.89
CA GLN A 1012 -13.91 1.35 15.61
C GLN A 1012 -14.56 0.36 14.63
N ALA A 1013 -15.43 0.88 13.77
CA ALA A 1013 -15.98 0.12 12.66
C ALA A 1013 -14.92 -0.02 11.55
N PRO A 1014 -14.87 -1.16 10.82
CA PRO A 1014 -13.91 -1.34 9.74
C PRO A 1014 -14.12 -0.33 8.61
N SER A 1015 -13.02 0.10 7.98
CA SER A 1015 -13.04 1.09 6.90
C SER A 1015 -13.80 0.57 5.67
N ARG A 1016 -14.61 1.45 5.05
CA ARG A 1016 -15.33 1.12 3.80
C ARG A 1016 -14.36 1.28 2.62
N ILE A 1017 -13.97 0.16 2.01
CA ILE A 1017 -13.09 0.13 0.85
C ILE A 1017 -13.95 0.20 -0.43
N LEU A 1018 -13.68 1.18 -1.30
CA LEU A 1018 -14.36 1.32 -2.59
C LEU A 1018 -13.99 0.12 -3.50
N SER A 1019 -14.98 -0.49 -4.16
CA SER A 1019 -14.78 -1.66 -5.04
C SER A 1019 -14.13 -2.89 -4.37
N PHE A 1020 -14.39 -3.09 -3.05
CA PHE A 1020 -13.87 -4.22 -2.27
C PHE A 1020 -14.00 -5.58 -2.97
N TYR A 1021 -15.21 -5.96 -3.38
CA TYR A 1021 -15.47 -7.28 -3.99
C TYR A 1021 -14.77 -7.46 -5.34
N THR A 1022 -14.73 -6.43 -6.18
CA THR A 1022 -14.03 -6.48 -7.48
C THR A 1022 -12.53 -6.67 -7.29
N SER A 1023 -11.95 -6.01 -6.27
CA SER A 1023 -10.52 -6.13 -5.97
C SER A 1023 -10.15 -7.53 -5.44
N LEU A 1024 -11.06 -8.19 -4.71
CA LEU A 1024 -10.88 -9.55 -4.21
C LEU A 1024 -10.82 -10.55 -5.36
N PHE A 1025 -11.82 -10.56 -6.25
CA PHE A 1025 -11.91 -11.54 -7.33
C PHE A 1025 -10.82 -11.41 -8.41
N ARG A 1026 -10.15 -10.25 -8.49
CA ARG A 1026 -8.96 -10.08 -9.36
C ARG A 1026 -7.73 -10.84 -8.85
N ARG A 1027 -7.68 -11.18 -7.55
CA ARG A 1027 -6.53 -11.86 -6.95
C ARG A 1027 -6.67 -13.37 -7.10
N ARG A 1028 -5.84 -13.96 -7.96
CA ARG A 1028 -5.85 -15.41 -8.27
C ARG A 1028 -5.71 -16.29 -7.02
N ILE A 1029 -4.96 -15.84 -6.02
CA ILE A 1029 -4.76 -16.58 -4.76
C ILE A 1029 -6.06 -16.86 -4.00
N ILE A 1030 -7.04 -15.95 -4.08
CA ILE A 1030 -8.31 -16.09 -3.36
C ILE A 1030 -9.19 -17.14 -4.04
N LEU A 1031 -9.26 -17.07 -5.37
CA LEU A 1031 -9.99 -18.06 -6.17
C LEU A 1031 -9.42 -19.46 -5.95
N TRP A 1032 -8.09 -19.56 -5.88
CA TRP A 1032 -7.41 -20.82 -5.59
C TRP A 1032 -7.68 -21.33 -4.17
N PHE A 1033 -7.66 -20.43 -3.17
CA PHE A 1033 -7.99 -20.78 -1.79
C PHE A 1033 -9.42 -21.32 -1.67
N PHE A 1034 -10.40 -20.69 -2.35
CA PHE A 1034 -11.77 -21.20 -2.41
C PHE A 1034 -11.86 -22.57 -3.08
N PHE A 1035 -11.14 -22.76 -4.19
CA PHE A 1035 -11.05 -24.06 -4.86
C PHE A 1035 -10.49 -25.15 -3.92
N MET A 1036 -9.38 -24.87 -3.23
CA MET A 1036 -8.76 -25.78 -2.26
C MET A 1036 -9.76 -26.19 -1.17
N VAL A 1037 -10.45 -25.21 -0.57
CA VAL A 1037 -11.42 -25.46 0.51
C VAL A 1037 -12.59 -26.32 0.03
N ILE A 1038 -13.09 -26.11 -1.20
CA ILE A 1038 -14.16 -26.94 -1.78
C ILE A 1038 -13.66 -28.38 -1.97
N VAL A 1039 -12.48 -28.57 -2.55
CA VAL A 1039 -11.89 -29.90 -2.82
C VAL A 1039 -11.66 -30.67 -1.51
N GLN A 1040 -11.07 -30.04 -0.50
CA GLN A 1040 -10.82 -30.66 0.80
C GLN A 1040 -12.11 -31.09 1.50
N ASN A 1041 -13.11 -30.20 1.57
CA ASN A 1041 -14.37 -30.53 2.24
C ASN A 1041 -15.20 -31.55 1.44
N TRP A 1042 -15.10 -31.57 0.12
CA TRP A 1042 -15.77 -32.56 -0.72
C TRP A 1042 -15.25 -33.99 -0.48
N PHE A 1043 -13.93 -34.19 -0.52
CA PHE A 1043 -13.32 -35.53 -0.45
C PHE A 1043 -13.03 -36.02 0.98
N LEU A 1044 -12.82 -35.13 1.96
CA LEU A 1044 -12.31 -35.54 3.29
C LEU A 1044 -13.36 -35.42 4.41
N SER A 1045 -14.41 -34.60 4.27
CA SER A 1045 -15.35 -34.28 5.37
C SER A 1045 -16.05 -35.51 5.97
N ALA A 1046 -16.42 -36.49 5.16
CA ALA A 1046 -17.11 -37.69 5.63
C ALA A 1046 -16.22 -38.64 6.45
N ALA A 1047 -14.90 -38.58 6.25
CA ALA A 1047 -13.91 -39.47 6.86
C ALA A 1047 -13.28 -38.91 8.15
N VAL A 1048 -13.46 -37.61 8.45
CA VAL A 1048 -12.83 -36.92 9.60
C VAL A 1048 -13.07 -37.63 10.93
N GLY A 1049 -14.31 -38.04 11.22
CA GLY A 1049 -14.61 -38.70 12.50
C GLY A 1049 -13.92 -40.05 12.68
N ARG A 1050 -13.82 -40.84 11.60
CA ARG A 1050 -13.11 -42.13 11.61
C ARG A 1050 -11.59 -41.96 11.70
N ASN A 1051 -11.07 -40.93 11.03
CA ASN A 1051 -9.66 -40.56 11.10
C ASN A 1051 -9.23 -40.23 12.53
N TRP A 1052 -10.04 -39.45 13.27
CA TRP A 1052 -9.72 -39.11 14.66
C TRP A 1052 -9.96 -40.25 15.64
N SER A 1053 -10.93 -41.14 15.36
CA SER A 1053 -11.14 -42.33 16.20
C SER A 1053 -9.99 -43.34 16.13
N PHE A 1054 -9.25 -43.37 15.01
CA PHE A 1054 -8.09 -44.26 14.81
C PHE A 1054 -7.01 -44.13 15.90
N LEU A 1055 -6.78 -42.91 16.38
CA LEU A 1055 -5.79 -42.63 17.42
C LEU A 1055 -6.08 -43.45 18.69
N TRP A 1056 -7.36 -43.57 19.06
CA TRP A 1056 -7.82 -44.17 20.32
C TRP A 1056 -8.41 -45.58 20.18
N SER A 1057 -8.57 -46.12 18.96
CA SER A 1057 -9.25 -47.40 18.70
C SER A 1057 -8.39 -48.66 18.93
N SER A 1058 -7.21 -48.56 19.55
CA SER A 1058 -6.28 -49.70 19.70
C SER A 1058 -6.74 -50.70 20.76
N GLN A 1059 -6.65 -52.00 20.44
CA GLN A 1059 -6.78 -53.08 21.42
C GLN A 1059 -5.45 -53.43 22.12
N HIS A 1060 -4.31 -53.13 21.48
CA HIS A 1060 -2.98 -53.57 21.95
C HIS A 1060 -2.17 -52.45 22.61
N ALA A 1061 -2.33 -51.20 22.18
CA ALA A 1061 -1.62 -50.05 22.77
C ALA A 1061 -2.42 -49.49 23.95
N LYS A 1062 -1.76 -49.28 25.09
CA LYS A 1062 -2.40 -48.70 26.27
C LYS A 1062 -2.59 -47.18 26.07
N PRO A 1063 -3.64 -46.57 26.63
CA PRO A 1063 -3.88 -45.13 26.47
C PRO A 1063 -2.72 -44.23 26.92
N TRP A 1064 -1.96 -44.63 27.95
CA TRP A 1064 -0.81 -43.85 28.44
C TRP A 1064 0.37 -43.85 27.46
N GLU A 1065 0.57 -44.94 26.70
CA GLU A 1065 1.62 -45.03 25.66
C GLU A 1065 1.30 -44.06 24.52
N ILE A 1066 0.02 -43.96 24.13
CA ILE A 1066 -0.46 -43.03 23.11
C ILE A 1066 -0.30 -41.58 23.59
N VAL A 1067 -0.58 -41.29 24.88
CA VAL A 1067 -0.35 -39.97 25.48
C VAL A 1067 1.12 -39.57 25.42
N ILE A 1068 2.05 -40.49 25.66
CA ILE A 1068 3.49 -40.21 25.51
C ILE A 1068 3.84 -39.86 24.06
N CYS A 1069 3.30 -40.61 23.09
CA CYS A 1069 3.48 -40.27 21.66
C CYS A 1069 2.92 -38.88 21.33
N ILE A 1070 1.73 -38.53 21.84
CA ILE A 1070 1.13 -37.19 21.66
C ILE A 1070 2.04 -36.10 22.23
N VAL A 1071 2.58 -36.28 23.45
CA VAL A 1071 3.52 -35.34 24.06
C VAL A 1071 4.80 -35.22 23.21
N GLY A 1072 5.32 -36.33 22.71
CA GLY A 1072 6.49 -36.33 21.83
C GLY A 1072 6.28 -35.52 20.54
N PHE A 1073 5.17 -35.75 19.82
CA PHE A 1073 4.92 -35.10 18.52
C PHE A 1073 4.33 -33.70 18.64
N PHE A 1074 3.30 -33.49 19.47
CA PHE A 1074 2.58 -32.21 19.54
C PHE A 1074 3.14 -31.22 20.55
N ILE A 1075 4.07 -31.63 21.43
CA ILE A 1075 4.76 -30.71 22.35
C ILE A 1075 6.25 -30.64 21.99
N VAL A 1076 7.01 -31.74 22.12
CA VAL A 1076 8.47 -31.70 21.99
C VAL A 1076 8.90 -31.38 20.56
N LEU A 1077 8.42 -32.17 19.58
CA LEU A 1077 8.76 -31.96 18.18
C LEU A 1077 8.20 -30.64 17.64
N TRP A 1078 6.98 -30.27 18.05
CA TRP A 1078 6.40 -28.97 17.70
C TRP A 1078 7.28 -27.81 18.18
N VAL A 1079 7.72 -27.81 19.44
CA VAL A 1079 8.61 -26.78 19.98
C VAL A 1079 9.94 -26.74 19.23
N LEU A 1080 10.52 -27.89 18.89
CA LEU A 1080 11.77 -27.96 18.11
C LEU A 1080 11.59 -27.31 16.72
N ILE A 1081 10.49 -27.62 16.04
CA ILE A 1081 10.13 -27.03 14.74
C ILE A 1081 9.93 -25.52 14.86
N LEU A 1082 9.26 -25.04 15.92
CA LEU A 1082 9.10 -23.60 16.17
C LEU A 1082 10.43 -22.89 16.41
N LEU A 1083 11.37 -23.52 17.12
CA LEU A 1083 12.71 -22.96 17.33
C LEU A 1083 13.50 -22.91 16.02
N LEU A 1084 13.42 -23.94 15.18
CA LEU A 1084 14.02 -23.97 13.85
C LEU A 1084 13.49 -22.83 12.96
N PHE A 1085 12.16 -22.70 12.85
CA PHE A 1085 11.57 -21.62 12.04
C PHE A 1085 11.80 -20.23 12.63
N ARG A 1086 11.92 -20.09 13.95
CA ARG A 1086 12.35 -18.83 14.58
C ARG A 1086 13.78 -18.45 14.15
N ALA A 1087 14.67 -19.41 13.96
CA ALA A 1087 16.02 -19.15 13.46
C ALA A 1087 15.98 -18.75 11.98
N LEU A 1088 15.31 -19.54 11.13
CA LEU A 1088 15.23 -19.30 9.67
C LEU A 1088 14.45 -18.01 9.30
N SER A 1089 13.42 -17.67 10.06
CA SER A 1089 12.62 -16.45 9.82
C SER A 1089 13.33 -15.14 10.14
N LYS A 1090 14.55 -15.18 10.71
CA LYS A 1090 15.39 -13.98 10.84
C LYS A 1090 15.87 -13.46 9.49
N GLU A 1091 16.00 -14.36 8.50
CA GLU A 1091 16.53 -14.04 7.18
C GLU A 1091 15.41 -13.82 6.16
N HIS A 1092 14.37 -14.67 6.18
CA HIS A 1092 13.24 -14.57 5.24
C HIS A 1092 11.88 -14.78 5.92
N SER A 1093 10.97 -13.81 5.80
CA SER A 1093 9.60 -13.90 6.36
C SER A 1093 8.67 -14.89 5.64
N TRP A 1094 9.06 -15.34 4.45
CA TRP A 1094 8.31 -16.23 3.57
C TRP A 1094 8.68 -17.72 3.70
N ILE A 1095 9.67 -18.06 4.54
CA ILE A 1095 10.19 -19.43 4.62
C ILE A 1095 9.14 -20.45 5.09
N LEU A 1096 8.38 -20.13 6.16
CA LEU A 1096 7.35 -21.02 6.70
C LEU A 1096 6.13 -21.14 5.74
N PRO A 1097 5.62 -20.05 5.13
CA PRO A 1097 4.67 -20.14 4.02
C PRO A 1097 5.09 -21.06 2.87
N VAL A 1098 6.32 -20.89 2.37
CA VAL A 1098 6.85 -21.66 1.24
C VAL A 1098 7.03 -23.12 1.61
N PHE A 1099 7.59 -23.39 2.80
CA PHE A 1099 7.72 -24.75 3.31
C PHE A 1099 6.35 -25.44 3.43
N GLY A 1100 5.35 -24.77 4.01
CA GLY A 1100 4.00 -25.31 4.15
C GLY A 1100 3.35 -25.68 2.81
N LEU A 1101 3.60 -24.91 1.75
CA LEU A 1101 3.13 -25.23 0.39
C LEU A 1101 3.86 -26.44 -0.23
N SER A 1102 5.15 -26.62 0.10
CA SER A 1102 5.96 -27.71 -0.44
C SER A 1102 5.63 -29.11 0.12
N LEU A 1103 4.82 -29.21 1.19
CA LEU A 1103 4.49 -30.48 1.85
C LEU A 1103 3.50 -31.37 1.07
N GLY A 1104 2.94 -30.90 -0.05
CA GLY A 1104 1.94 -31.66 -0.81
C GLY A 1104 0.63 -31.82 -0.03
N ALA A 1105 0.09 -33.03 0.07
CA ALA A 1105 -1.23 -33.31 0.66
C ALA A 1105 -1.17 -34.13 1.98
N PRO A 1106 -0.56 -33.62 3.07
CA PRO A 1106 -0.41 -34.34 4.33
C PRO A 1106 -1.75 -34.73 4.97
N ARG A 1107 -2.76 -33.86 4.90
CA ARG A 1107 -4.11 -34.14 5.45
C ARG A 1107 -4.79 -35.33 4.78
N TRP A 1108 -4.65 -35.44 3.46
CA TRP A 1108 -5.17 -36.58 2.72
C TRP A 1108 -4.43 -37.86 3.12
N ALA A 1109 -3.10 -37.81 3.20
CA ALA A 1109 -2.27 -38.95 3.61
C ALA A 1109 -2.62 -39.43 5.03
N GLN A 1110 -2.79 -38.50 5.97
CA GLN A 1110 -3.22 -38.80 7.33
C GLN A 1110 -4.61 -39.45 7.35
N THR A 1111 -5.56 -38.88 6.61
CA THR A 1111 -6.94 -39.40 6.52
C THR A 1111 -6.96 -40.80 5.90
N TRP A 1112 -6.20 -41.02 4.83
CA TRP A 1112 -6.11 -42.32 4.20
C TRP A 1112 -5.47 -43.34 5.14
N TRP A 1113 -4.39 -42.98 5.85
CA TRP A 1113 -3.74 -43.84 6.84
C TRP A 1113 -4.67 -44.25 7.98
N GLY A 1114 -5.44 -43.29 8.55
CA GLY A 1114 -6.36 -43.56 9.66
C GLY A 1114 -7.65 -44.29 9.27
N THR A 1115 -7.99 -44.33 7.97
CA THR A 1115 -9.23 -44.97 7.48
C THR A 1115 -9.01 -46.27 6.71
N SER A 1116 -7.78 -46.56 6.30
CA SER A 1116 -7.41 -47.83 5.66
C SER A 1116 -6.93 -48.85 6.68
N ASN A 1117 -7.12 -50.15 6.41
CA ASN A 1117 -6.70 -51.19 7.35
C ASN A 1117 -5.17 -51.36 7.43
N ILE A 1118 -4.39 -50.75 6.53
CA ILE A 1118 -2.92 -50.74 6.58
C ILE A 1118 -2.40 -50.00 7.83
N GLY A 1119 -3.12 -48.99 8.31
CA GLY A 1119 -2.76 -48.27 9.53
C GLY A 1119 -2.96 -49.10 10.80
N TYR A 1120 -3.77 -50.16 10.77
CA TYR A 1120 -4.08 -50.90 12.00
C TYR A 1120 -2.98 -51.89 12.40
N TYR A 1121 -2.18 -52.39 11.45
CA TYR A 1121 -1.12 -53.35 11.71
C TYR A 1121 0.06 -53.20 10.74
N LEU A 1122 1.28 -53.09 11.29
CA LEU A 1122 2.53 -53.02 10.53
C LEU A 1122 3.30 -54.34 10.70
N PRO A 1123 3.33 -55.22 9.68
CA PRO A 1123 3.90 -56.56 9.81
C PRO A 1123 5.42 -56.58 10.02
N TRP A 1124 6.13 -55.53 9.62
CA TRP A 1124 7.60 -55.42 9.73
C TRP A 1124 8.08 -54.88 11.09
N ALA A 1125 7.16 -54.45 11.97
CA ALA A 1125 7.53 -53.84 13.26
C ALA A 1125 7.85 -54.86 14.37
N GLY A 1126 7.84 -56.17 14.05
CA GLY A 1126 8.28 -57.25 14.93
C GLY A 1126 7.28 -57.70 16.01
N SER A 1127 6.50 -56.79 16.61
CA SER A 1127 5.46 -57.13 17.60
C SER A 1127 4.15 -56.37 17.35
N LEU A 1128 3.03 -56.94 17.81
CA LEU A 1128 1.69 -56.32 17.70
C LEU A 1128 1.63 -54.96 18.42
N VAL A 1129 2.33 -54.83 19.55
CA VAL A 1129 2.39 -53.58 20.33
C VAL A 1129 3.24 -52.54 19.61
N SER A 1130 4.47 -52.88 19.20
CA SER A 1130 5.36 -51.96 18.48
C SER A 1130 4.78 -51.51 17.13
N GLY A 1131 4.13 -52.41 16.38
CA GLY A 1131 3.44 -52.06 15.14
C GLY A 1131 2.28 -51.09 15.35
N SER A 1132 1.51 -51.28 16.42
CA SER A 1132 0.39 -50.38 16.76
C SER A 1132 0.85 -48.98 17.19
N ILE A 1133 2.00 -48.88 17.88
CA ILE A 1133 2.61 -47.61 18.30
C ILE A 1133 3.26 -46.92 17.10
N ALA A 1134 4.07 -47.62 16.32
CA ALA A 1134 4.75 -47.07 15.14
C ALA A 1134 3.77 -46.47 14.12
N SER A 1135 2.63 -47.15 13.89
CA SER A 1135 1.59 -46.64 13.01
C SER A 1135 0.95 -45.33 13.51
N ARG A 1136 0.74 -45.21 14.82
CA ARG A 1136 0.21 -43.98 15.44
C ARG A 1136 1.23 -42.85 15.43
N CYS A 1137 2.51 -43.17 15.58
CA CYS A 1137 3.60 -42.18 15.39
C CYS A 1137 3.60 -41.62 13.97
N LEU A 1138 3.42 -42.44 12.93
CA LEU A 1138 3.31 -41.95 11.55
C LEU A 1138 2.08 -41.07 11.36
N TRP A 1139 0.93 -41.47 11.92
CA TRP A 1139 -0.29 -40.67 11.88
C TRP A 1139 -0.12 -39.31 12.60
N LEU A 1140 0.56 -39.28 13.74
CA LEU A 1140 0.87 -38.05 14.49
C LEU A 1140 1.86 -37.16 13.71
N TRP A 1141 2.86 -37.74 13.04
CA TRP A 1141 3.78 -37.01 12.18
C TRP A 1141 3.06 -36.33 11.01
N LEU A 1142 2.19 -37.06 10.30
CA LEU A 1142 1.39 -36.49 9.21
C LEU A 1142 0.45 -35.39 9.72
N GLY A 1143 -0.04 -35.51 10.95
CA GLY A 1143 -0.77 -34.44 11.65
C GLY A 1143 0.10 -33.19 11.85
N VAL A 1144 1.33 -33.33 12.36
CA VAL A 1144 2.26 -32.19 12.50
C VAL A 1144 2.49 -31.48 11.16
N LEU A 1145 2.64 -32.23 10.06
CA LEU A 1145 2.84 -31.66 8.72
C LEU A 1145 1.61 -30.91 8.20
N ASP A 1146 0.39 -31.44 8.39
CA ASP A 1146 -0.86 -30.74 8.04
C ASP A 1146 -0.97 -29.40 8.79
N GLU A 1147 -0.60 -29.38 10.07
CA GLU A 1147 -0.65 -28.15 10.87
C GLU A 1147 0.34 -27.10 10.41
N ILE A 1148 1.56 -27.51 10.04
CA ILE A 1148 2.55 -26.60 9.45
C ILE A 1148 2.03 -26.01 8.14
N GLN A 1149 1.39 -26.83 7.30
CA GLN A 1149 0.78 -26.38 6.05
C GLN A 1149 -0.36 -25.38 6.31
N GLN A 1150 -1.25 -25.65 7.27
CA GLN A 1150 -2.36 -24.75 7.62
C GLN A 1150 -1.87 -23.40 8.17
N VAL A 1151 -0.84 -23.41 9.02
CA VAL A 1151 -0.19 -22.18 9.50
C VAL A 1151 0.44 -21.44 8.31
N GLY A 1152 1.15 -22.15 7.43
CA GLY A 1152 1.70 -21.63 6.17
C GLY A 1152 0.68 -20.85 5.35
N LEU A 1153 -0.45 -21.50 5.01
CA LEU A 1153 -1.55 -20.93 4.24
C LEU A 1153 -2.18 -19.70 4.93
N GLY A 1154 -2.41 -19.78 6.24
CA GLY A 1154 -2.97 -18.68 7.02
C GLY A 1154 -2.08 -17.43 7.01
N MET A 1155 -0.75 -17.62 7.03
CA MET A 1155 0.20 -16.51 6.95
C MET A 1155 0.27 -15.90 5.56
N ILE A 1156 0.17 -16.68 4.49
CA ILE A 1156 0.15 -16.13 3.13
C ILE A 1156 -0.99 -15.13 2.99
N LEU A 1157 -2.18 -15.46 3.49
CA LEU A 1157 -3.33 -14.56 3.47
C LEU A 1157 -3.07 -13.27 4.28
N LEU A 1158 -2.46 -13.38 5.46
CA LEU A 1158 -2.21 -12.22 6.33
C LEU A 1158 -1.02 -11.36 5.91
N GLN A 1159 -0.05 -11.92 5.18
CA GLN A 1159 1.07 -11.16 4.62
C GLN A 1159 0.71 -10.47 3.30
N THR A 1160 -0.19 -11.05 2.49
CA THR A 1160 -0.53 -10.53 1.16
C THR A 1160 -1.74 -9.59 1.13
N MET A 1161 -2.53 -9.57 2.21
CA MET A 1161 -3.82 -8.88 2.25
C MET A 1161 -4.05 -8.11 3.54
N THR A 1162 -4.89 -7.07 3.46
CA THR A 1162 -5.34 -6.38 4.68
C THR A 1162 -6.30 -7.27 5.47
N ARG A 1163 -6.36 -7.07 6.78
CA ARG A 1163 -7.18 -7.89 7.71
C ARG A 1163 -8.65 -7.98 7.32
N VAL A 1164 -9.23 -6.92 6.77
CA VAL A 1164 -10.63 -6.89 6.29
C VAL A 1164 -10.84 -7.90 5.15
N HIS A 1165 -9.89 -7.99 4.21
CA HIS A 1165 -9.95 -8.97 3.13
C HIS A 1165 -9.79 -10.39 3.66
N VAL A 1166 -8.85 -10.61 4.59
CA VAL A 1166 -8.67 -11.92 5.22
C VAL A 1166 -9.93 -12.38 5.96
N CYS A 1167 -10.58 -11.50 6.73
CA CYS A 1167 -11.84 -11.81 7.40
C CYS A 1167 -12.91 -12.29 6.42
N PHE A 1168 -13.10 -11.55 5.30
CA PHE A 1168 -14.06 -11.94 4.27
C PHE A 1168 -13.71 -13.28 3.63
N VAL A 1169 -12.46 -13.46 3.21
CA VAL A 1169 -11.99 -14.67 2.54
C VAL A 1169 -12.19 -15.89 3.43
N LEU A 1170 -11.85 -15.81 4.72
CA LEU A 1170 -12.02 -16.94 5.63
C LEU A 1170 -13.50 -17.26 5.92
N LEU A 1171 -14.36 -16.25 6.16
CA LEU A 1171 -15.80 -16.47 6.37
C LEU A 1171 -16.51 -16.99 5.10
N ALA A 1172 -16.12 -16.49 3.92
CA ALA A 1172 -16.61 -16.99 2.64
C ALA A 1172 -16.15 -18.43 2.40
N ALA A 1173 -14.88 -18.74 2.70
CA ALA A 1173 -14.34 -20.09 2.60
C ALA A 1173 -15.07 -21.07 3.54
N GLN A 1174 -15.36 -20.67 4.79
CA GLN A 1174 -16.15 -21.47 5.72
C GLN A 1174 -17.57 -21.76 5.19
N SER A 1175 -18.20 -20.76 4.58
CA SER A 1175 -19.52 -20.90 3.96
C SER A 1175 -19.46 -21.87 2.77
N LEU A 1176 -18.48 -21.71 1.87
CA LEU A 1176 -18.25 -22.60 0.72
C LEU A 1176 -17.91 -24.04 1.15
N GLY A 1177 -17.08 -24.20 2.18
CA GLY A 1177 -16.74 -25.52 2.74
C GLY A 1177 -17.93 -26.22 3.37
N SER A 1178 -18.84 -25.47 3.99
CA SER A 1178 -20.10 -26.02 4.52
C SER A 1178 -21.04 -26.49 3.42
N ILE A 1179 -21.18 -25.69 2.34
CA ILE A 1179 -21.94 -26.08 1.15
C ILE A 1179 -21.32 -27.34 0.52
N ALA A 1180 -20.00 -27.39 0.37
CA ALA A 1180 -19.29 -28.55 -0.16
C ALA A 1180 -19.52 -29.80 0.71
N THR A 1181 -19.54 -29.66 2.04
CA THR A 1181 -19.84 -30.76 2.98
C THR A 1181 -21.27 -31.26 2.84
N ILE A 1182 -22.25 -30.35 2.71
CA ILE A 1182 -23.65 -30.69 2.47
C ILE A 1182 -23.78 -31.47 1.15
N CYS A 1183 -23.20 -30.95 0.06
CA CYS A 1183 -23.27 -31.61 -1.24
C CYS A 1183 -22.53 -32.97 -1.22
N ALA A 1184 -21.40 -33.08 -0.51
CA ALA A 1184 -20.67 -34.33 -0.38
C ALA A 1184 -21.48 -35.40 0.35
N ARG A 1185 -22.15 -35.04 1.45
CA ARG A 1185 -23.10 -35.92 2.14
C ARG A 1185 -24.34 -36.22 1.30
N GLY A 1186 -24.66 -35.41 0.29
CA GLY A 1186 -25.77 -35.65 -0.63
C GLY A 1186 -25.47 -36.75 -1.64
N PHE A 1187 -24.34 -36.62 -2.36
CA PHE A 1187 -24.07 -37.39 -3.57
C PHE A 1187 -22.59 -37.69 -3.85
N ALA A 1188 -21.65 -37.38 -2.94
CA ALA A 1188 -20.26 -37.78 -3.15
C ALA A 1188 -20.09 -39.32 -3.03
N PRO A 1189 -19.10 -39.90 -3.73
CA PRO A 1189 -18.82 -41.34 -3.66
C PRO A 1189 -18.53 -41.86 -2.23
N ASN A 1190 -18.13 -40.98 -1.30
CA ASN A 1190 -17.81 -41.26 0.11
C ASN A 1190 -18.89 -40.79 1.11
N LYS A 1191 -20.16 -40.62 0.68
CA LYS A 1191 -21.28 -40.09 1.48
C LYS A 1191 -21.41 -40.66 2.91
N ILE A 1192 -21.22 -41.98 3.07
CA ILE A 1192 -21.41 -42.71 4.34
C ILE A 1192 -20.06 -43.12 4.96
N GLY A 1193 -18.96 -43.09 4.21
CA GLY A 1193 -17.65 -43.61 4.65
C GLY A 1193 -16.54 -43.54 3.58
N PRO A 1194 -15.35 -44.09 3.86
CA PRO A 1194 -14.15 -43.96 3.02
C PRO A 1194 -14.29 -44.53 1.59
N ALA A 1195 -15.23 -45.47 1.37
CA ALA A 1195 -15.70 -45.95 0.06
C ALA A 1195 -14.60 -46.10 -1.03
N SER A 1196 -14.90 -45.76 -2.29
CA SER A 1196 -13.97 -45.83 -3.42
C SER A 1196 -12.86 -44.77 -3.43
N ILE A 1197 -12.95 -43.77 -2.55
CA ILE A 1197 -12.03 -42.62 -2.47
C ILE A 1197 -10.81 -42.94 -1.60
N SER A 1198 -10.98 -43.75 -0.56
CA SER A 1198 -9.93 -44.23 0.35
C SER A 1198 -10.01 -45.76 0.40
N PRO A 1199 -9.49 -46.44 -0.64
CA PRO A 1199 -9.61 -47.88 -0.75
C PRO A 1199 -8.82 -48.57 0.37
N ASP A 1200 -9.37 -49.69 0.81
CA ASP A 1200 -8.73 -50.53 1.81
C ASP A 1200 -7.71 -51.47 1.17
N VAL A 1201 -6.44 -51.08 1.25
CA VAL A 1201 -5.31 -51.82 0.65
C VAL A 1201 -4.98 -53.10 1.43
N GLY A 1202 -5.42 -53.21 2.68
CA GLY A 1202 -5.13 -54.37 3.54
C GLY A 1202 -5.82 -55.67 3.12
N THR A 1203 -6.84 -55.60 2.24
CA THR A 1203 -7.63 -56.78 1.83
C THR A 1203 -7.37 -57.22 0.38
N SER A 1204 -7.02 -56.32 -0.55
CA SER A 1204 -6.53 -56.65 -1.90
C SER A 1204 -5.91 -55.42 -2.60
N ILE A 1205 -4.82 -55.63 -3.36
CA ILE A 1205 -4.10 -54.56 -4.10
C ILE A 1205 -4.92 -54.02 -5.28
N ASP A 1206 -5.80 -54.84 -5.88
CA ASP A 1206 -6.67 -54.47 -7.01
C ASP A 1206 -7.62 -53.29 -6.70
N LYS A 1207 -7.90 -53.03 -5.42
CA LYS A 1207 -8.75 -51.90 -4.98
C LYS A 1207 -8.09 -50.53 -5.14
N VAL A 1208 -6.75 -50.47 -5.29
CA VAL A 1208 -5.99 -49.23 -5.58
C VAL A 1208 -6.16 -48.80 -7.05
N GLY A 1209 -6.60 -49.70 -7.93
CA GLY A 1209 -6.92 -49.39 -9.33
C GLY A 1209 -8.21 -48.57 -9.53
N ASN A 1210 -8.89 -48.15 -8.46
CA ASN A 1210 -10.12 -47.38 -8.56
C ASN A 1210 -9.86 -45.96 -9.08
N ALA A 1211 -10.57 -45.56 -10.15
CA ALA A 1211 -10.45 -44.22 -10.73
C ALA A 1211 -10.72 -43.10 -9.71
N TRP A 1212 -11.66 -43.29 -8.77
CA TRP A 1212 -12.00 -42.26 -7.78
C TRP A 1212 -10.88 -41.98 -6.77
N PHE A 1213 -10.03 -42.96 -6.48
CA PHE A 1213 -8.85 -42.78 -5.63
C PHE A 1213 -7.84 -41.85 -6.30
N TRP A 1214 -7.50 -42.13 -7.57
CA TRP A 1214 -6.55 -41.32 -8.34
C TRP A 1214 -7.09 -39.92 -8.66
N ILE A 1215 -8.39 -39.81 -8.93
CA ILE A 1215 -9.06 -38.50 -9.09
C ILE A 1215 -8.96 -37.70 -7.79
N ALA A 1216 -9.29 -38.31 -6.64
CA ALA A 1216 -9.19 -37.63 -5.35
C ALA A 1216 -7.74 -37.21 -5.06
N LEU A 1217 -6.75 -38.09 -5.26
CA LEU A 1217 -5.34 -37.78 -5.07
C LEU A 1217 -4.87 -36.65 -5.98
N PHE A 1218 -5.20 -36.70 -7.28
CA PHE A 1218 -4.87 -35.63 -8.22
C PHE A 1218 -5.44 -34.28 -7.77
N PHE A 1219 -6.71 -34.24 -7.36
CA PHE A 1219 -7.32 -32.99 -6.88
C PHE A 1219 -6.72 -32.50 -5.54
N GLN A 1220 -6.30 -33.39 -4.64
CA GLN A 1220 -5.64 -33.00 -3.38
C GLN A 1220 -4.20 -32.51 -3.62
N LEU A 1221 -3.46 -33.13 -4.53
CA LEU A 1221 -2.15 -32.65 -4.97
C LEU A 1221 -2.25 -31.32 -5.70
N LEU A 1222 -3.25 -31.18 -6.59
CA LEU A 1222 -3.53 -29.91 -7.24
C LEU A 1222 -3.90 -28.84 -6.21
N ALA A 1223 -4.78 -29.14 -5.24
CA ALA A 1223 -5.18 -28.19 -4.21
C ALA A 1223 -4.00 -27.74 -3.31
N SER A 1224 -3.00 -28.59 -3.10
CA SER A 1224 -1.79 -28.26 -2.33
C SER A 1224 -0.73 -27.51 -3.13
N TRP A 1225 -0.73 -27.65 -4.46
CA TRP A 1225 0.12 -26.86 -5.35
C TRP A 1225 -0.52 -25.50 -5.62
N LEU A 1226 -0.04 -24.44 -4.96
CA LEU A 1226 -0.39 -23.07 -5.35
C LEU A 1226 0.35 -22.75 -6.67
N PRO A 1227 -0.32 -22.33 -7.75
CA PRO A 1227 0.40 -21.85 -8.92
C PRO A 1227 1.33 -20.69 -8.52
N PRO A 1228 2.52 -20.54 -9.13
CA PRO A 1228 3.49 -19.52 -8.78
C PRO A 1228 2.90 -18.14 -9.10
N VAL A 1229 2.26 -17.56 -8.11
CA VAL A 1229 1.88 -16.14 -8.06
C VAL A 1229 2.43 -15.61 -6.75
N LEU A 1230 3.74 -15.78 -6.56
CA LEU A 1230 4.49 -14.76 -5.84
C LEU A 1230 4.25 -13.45 -6.61
N PRO A 1231 3.94 -12.34 -5.93
CA PRO A 1231 3.83 -11.06 -6.61
C PRO A 1231 5.14 -10.84 -7.38
N ALA A 1232 5.04 -10.67 -8.70
CA ALA A 1232 6.14 -10.37 -9.62
C ALA A 1232 6.83 -9.01 -9.32
N GLY A 1233 6.75 -8.53 -8.08
CA GLY A 1233 7.35 -7.28 -7.61
C GLY A 1233 7.99 -7.34 -6.22
N THR A 1234 8.01 -8.47 -5.49
CA THR A 1234 8.72 -8.54 -4.18
C THR A 1234 9.46 -9.84 -3.87
N ALA A 1235 9.45 -10.84 -4.75
CA ALA A 1235 10.29 -12.03 -4.62
C ALA A 1235 10.39 -12.74 -5.98
N GLN A 1236 11.45 -12.50 -6.75
CA GLN A 1236 11.93 -13.52 -7.68
C GLN A 1236 12.59 -14.61 -6.84
N PRO A 1237 12.19 -15.89 -6.95
CA PRO A 1237 12.97 -16.97 -6.39
C PRO A 1237 14.27 -17.07 -7.21
N ALA A 1238 15.39 -16.85 -6.52
CA ALA A 1238 16.69 -17.34 -6.93
C ALA A 1238 16.60 -18.84 -7.16
N LEU A 1239 16.85 -19.29 -8.39
CA LEU A 1239 17.38 -20.60 -8.79
C LEU A 1239 17.31 -20.67 -10.32
N GLU A 1240 18.32 -20.13 -10.99
CA GLU A 1240 19.02 -20.74 -12.12
C GLU A 1240 20.36 -19.99 -12.29
N PRO A 1241 21.48 -20.70 -12.51
CA PRO A 1241 22.85 -20.18 -12.41
C PRO A 1241 23.20 -19.14 -13.46
#